data_AF-A0A5C3KMJ8-F1
#
_entry.id   AF-A0A5C3KMJ8-F1
#
_cell.length_a   1.000
_cell.length_b   1.000
_cell.length_c   1.000
_cell.angle_alpha   90.00
_cell.angle_beta   90.00
_cell.angle_gamma   90.00
#
_symmetry.space_group_name_H-M   'P 1'
#
loop_
_entity.id
_entity.type
_entity.pdbx_description
1 polymer ?
#
loop_
_entity_poly.entity_id
_entity_poly.type
_entity_poly.pdbx_seq_one_letter_code
_entity_poly.pdbx_strand_id
1 'polypeptide(L)'
;MLSHPSIVDGWFREISSQWPGQAFTLKVNKILHVEKSLYQDVLVFESETYGNVLVLDGVIQCTERDEFSYQEMIAHLPLAAHPNPKKVLVIGGGDGGVVREALKHDTVEQVVLCDIDEAVVRVSKIYLPHMSELLADPRVTVYIGDGFKFLADNESTYDVIITDSSDPVGPAESLFQKPYFQLLHDALTPGGHISTQGECQWLHLDLINGLRKITSEIFATTEYAYTTIPTYPSGQIGHIVAAKAPGRDLKVAVREVPGCRYYNRAIHSASFVLPEFTRAMLEDGKDIRPVFGRALKALENKPKKKILLLGSGFVARPCAEYIVRQPENELTIACRTLSNAEALAESLPATTPISLDVNDKEALDAAVAAHDLVISLIPYTYHAQVIKAAIKGKKDVVTTSYVSPAMRELDEAAKEAGITVLNEIGLDPGIDHLYAVKTIDEVHAKGGKIKKFLSYCGGLPAPECSNNPLGYKFSWSSRGVLLALLNSASYLENGQRLDIKGSELMAYAKPYYITPAFAFVCYPNRDSVPFREYYGIEEADTVVRGTLRYQGFPEFIKALVDLGFLDAGEKAWLKEGLSWAEVTQKAIGAADAKESTLVERIKVLAKFPNESEANRIISGLRWIGVLSEEKVKIRAGNLLDTLCGRLEELMKYEENERDLVMLQHKFFVEWADGSEQILTSTMEAYGKPGGHSAMAWTVGLPCGIAVQLVLDGVIRKVGVHAPYTKDICDPIREVLEREGCGMIERVL
;
A
#
# COMPACT_ATOMS: atom_id res chain seq x y z
N MET A 1 13.01 -23.22 11.47
CA MET A 1 13.85 -22.62 10.42
C MET A 1 13.85 -21.13 10.65
N LEU A 2 14.97 -20.44 10.43
CA LEU A 2 14.96 -18.98 10.38
C LEU A 2 14.07 -18.53 9.21
N SER A 3 13.43 -17.38 9.35
CA SER A 3 12.61 -16.73 8.33
C SER A 3 12.88 -15.22 8.37
N HIS A 4 12.74 -14.56 7.24
CA HIS A 4 12.91 -13.11 7.14
C HIS A 4 11.88 -12.52 6.18
N PRO A 5 11.25 -11.35 6.47
CA PRO A 5 10.23 -10.75 5.61
C PRO A 5 10.69 -10.48 4.17
N SER A 6 11.97 -10.15 3.98
CA SER A 6 12.54 -9.92 2.63
C SER A 6 12.82 -11.21 1.84
N ILE A 7 12.56 -12.39 2.41
CA ILE A 7 12.73 -13.69 1.74
C ILE A 7 11.35 -14.32 1.52
N VAL A 8 10.93 -14.35 0.27
CA VAL A 8 9.60 -14.83 -0.13
C VAL A 8 9.75 -15.82 -1.29
N ASP A 9 9.10 -16.97 -1.17
CA ASP A 9 9.16 -18.08 -2.14
C ASP A 9 10.60 -18.59 -2.41
N GLY A 10 11.49 -18.49 -1.42
CA GLY A 10 12.89 -18.89 -1.54
C GLY A 10 13.80 -17.86 -2.21
N TRP A 11 13.31 -16.63 -2.43
CA TRP A 11 14.07 -15.53 -3.03
C TRP A 11 14.16 -14.36 -2.07
N PHE A 12 15.37 -13.89 -1.82
CA PHE A 12 15.61 -12.59 -1.22
C PHE A 12 15.26 -11.50 -2.25
N ARG A 13 14.56 -10.46 -1.81
CA ARG A 13 14.13 -9.32 -2.64
C ARG A 13 14.61 -8.02 -2.00
N GLU A 14 15.55 -7.37 -2.66
CA GLU A 14 16.04 -6.04 -2.31
C GLU A 14 15.17 -4.99 -3.00
N ILE A 15 14.32 -4.34 -2.21
CA ILE A 15 13.37 -3.33 -2.65
C ILE A 15 13.58 -2.11 -1.76
N SER A 16 13.97 -0.98 -2.37
CA SER A 16 14.25 0.27 -1.64
C SER A 16 13.59 1.46 -2.33
N SER A 17 13.23 2.47 -1.53
CA SER A 17 12.71 3.74 -2.01
C SER A 17 13.77 4.56 -2.77
N GLN A 18 15.06 4.28 -2.59
CA GLN A 18 16.16 4.94 -3.30
C GLN A 18 16.19 4.58 -4.80
N TRP A 19 15.68 3.40 -5.19
CA TRP A 19 15.58 2.97 -6.59
C TRP A 19 14.16 2.56 -6.96
N PRO A 20 13.22 3.53 -7.03
CA PRO A 20 11.82 3.24 -7.23
C PRO A 20 11.57 2.56 -8.57
N GLY A 21 10.80 1.47 -8.54
CA GLY A 21 10.40 0.72 -9.74
C GLY A 21 11.36 -0.37 -10.19
N GLN A 22 12.46 -0.62 -9.46
CA GLN A 22 13.34 -1.77 -9.69
C GLN A 22 13.60 -2.55 -8.39
N ALA A 23 13.97 -3.82 -8.53
CA ALA A 23 14.35 -4.70 -7.43
C ALA A 23 15.46 -5.63 -7.90
N PHE A 24 16.35 -6.01 -6.98
CA PHE A 24 17.33 -7.07 -7.20
C PHE A 24 16.97 -8.29 -6.37
N THR A 25 17.12 -9.48 -6.92
CA THR A 25 16.68 -10.71 -6.24
C THR A 25 17.72 -11.81 -6.33
N LEU A 26 17.97 -12.46 -5.19
CA LEU A 26 18.88 -13.60 -5.10
C LEU A 26 18.15 -14.82 -4.54
N LYS A 27 18.36 -15.99 -5.17
CA LYS A 27 17.83 -17.24 -4.67
C LYS A 27 18.59 -17.65 -3.41
N VAL A 28 17.84 -18.00 -2.36
CA VAL A 28 18.37 -18.33 -1.04
C VAL A 28 18.48 -19.84 -0.91
N ASN A 29 19.68 -20.34 -0.60
CA ASN A 29 19.88 -21.72 -0.17
C ASN A 29 19.50 -21.88 1.30
N LYS A 30 20.00 -20.97 2.16
CA LYS A 30 19.82 -21.04 3.61
C LYS A 30 19.99 -19.68 4.27
N ILE A 31 19.09 -19.36 5.21
CA ILE A 31 19.29 -18.23 6.12
C ILE A 31 20.28 -18.65 7.22
N LEU A 32 21.35 -17.88 7.38
CA LEU A 32 22.46 -18.15 8.30
C LEU A 32 22.32 -17.36 9.61
N HIS A 33 21.83 -16.13 9.55
CA HIS A 33 21.66 -15.23 10.70
C HIS A 33 20.49 -14.26 10.48
N VAL A 34 19.74 -13.96 11.55
CA VAL A 34 18.74 -12.89 11.59
C VAL A 34 18.82 -12.25 12.97
N GLU A 35 19.06 -10.95 13.03
CA GLU A 35 19.17 -10.19 14.27
C GLU A 35 18.70 -8.75 14.05
N LYS A 36 18.00 -8.17 15.03
CA LYS A 36 17.75 -6.73 15.06
C LYS A 36 18.70 -6.10 16.07
N SER A 37 19.67 -5.33 15.59
CA SER A 37 20.66 -4.64 16.42
C SER A 37 20.04 -3.38 17.05
N LEU A 38 20.87 -2.60 17.76
CA LEU A 38 20.46 -1.29 18.27
C LEU A 38 20.13 -0.31 17.12
N TYR A 39 20.70 -0.52 15.94
CA TYR A 39 20.67 0.43 14.84
C TYR A 39 19.82 -0.04 13.65
N GLN A 40 19.81 -1.34 13.36
CA GLN A 40 19.24 -1.85 12.10
C GLN A 40 18.89 -3.35 12.16
N ASP A 41 18.17 -3.82 11.15
CA ASP A 41 18.01 -5.25 10.86
C ASP A 41 19.27 -5.81 10.19
N VAL A 42 19.73 -6.98 10.64
CA VAL A 42 20.93 -7.67 10.16
C VAL A 42 20.55 -9.08 9.70
N LEU A 43 20.70 -9.32 8.41
CA LEU A 43 20.45 -10.61 7.77
C LEU A 43 21.72 -11.12 7.10
N VAL A 44 22.02 -12.40 7.32
CA VAL A 44 23.01 -13.12 6.51
C VAL A 44 22.37 -14.37 5.94
N PHE A 45 22.54 -14.58 4.64
CA PHE A 45 22.08 -15.79 3.97
C PHE A 45 23.11 -16.32 2.98
N GLU A 46 23.09 -17.64 2.78
CA GLU A 46 23.80 -18.32 1.71
C GLU A 46 22.93 -18.28 0.45
N SER A 47 23.46 -17.68 -0.61
CA SER A 47 22.82 -17.60 -1.92
C SER A 47 23.21 -18.76 -2.83
N GLU A 48 22.42 -19.03 -3.88
CA GLU A 48 22.72 -20.10 -4.84
C GLU A 48 24.03 -19.87 -5.62
N THR A 49 24.39 -18.60 -5.91
CA THR A 49 25.54 -18.28 -6.79
C THR A 49 26.41 -17.09 -6.37
N TYR A 50 26.14 -16.45 -5.23
CA TYR A 50 26.87 -15.25 -4.75
C TYR A 50 27.60 -15.48 -3.41
N GLY A 51 27.62 -16.72 -2.91
CA GLY A 51 28.18 -17.06 -1.59
C GLY A 51 27.30 -16.51 -0.45
N ASN A 52 27.93 -16.18 0.66
CA ASN A 52 27.28 -15.49 1.77
C ASN A 52 27.00 -14.01 1.41
N VAL A 53 25.82 -13.55 1.78
CA VAL A 53 25.33 -12.19 1.52
C VAL A 53 25.01 -11.52 2.85
N LEU A 54 25.62 -10.36 3.11
CA LEU A 54 25.27 -9.49 4.23
C LEU A 54 24.24 -8.46 3.76
N VAL A 55 23.13 -8.38 4.49
CA VAL A 55 22.04 -7.46 4.22
C VAL A 55 21.75 -6.65 5.49
N LEU A 56 21.62 -5.34 5.33
CA LEU A 56 21.22 -4.42 6.40
C LEU A 56 19.96 -3.68 5.98
N ASP A 57 18.92 -3.69 6.82
CA ASP A 57 17.61 -3.09 6.54
C ASP A 57 17.03 -3.45 5.15
N GLY A 58 17.28 -4.68 4.71
CA GLY A 58 16.82 -5.19 3.41
C GLY A 58 17.65 -4.79 2.18
N VAL A 59 18.77 -4.08 2.38
CA VAL A 59 19.72 -3.66 1.32
C VAL A 59 21.01 -4.49 1.39
N ILE A 60 21.47 -5.00 0.25
CA ILE A 60 22.72 -5.77 0.16
C ILE A 60 23.90 -4.85 0.46
N GLN A 61 24.72 -5.21 1.44
CA GLN A 61 25.95 -4.49 1.75
C GLN A 61 27.16 -5.13 1.06
N CYS A 62 27.20 -6.46 0.99
CA CYS A 62 28.23 -7.17 0.24
C CYS A 62 27.83 -8.61 -0.09
N THR A 63 28.49 -9.16 -1.12
CA THR A 63 28.48 -10.59 -1.43
C THR A 63 29.91 -11.09 -1.61
N GLU A 64 30.19 -12.33 -1.21
CA GLU A 64 31.54 -12.91 -1.38
C GLU A 64 31.97 -12.99 -2.86
N ARG A 65 31.01 -12.97 -3.78
CA ARG A 65 31.29 -13.10 -5.21
C ARG A 65 31.91 -11.85 -5.82
N ASP A 66 31.50 -10.66 -5.40
CA ASP A 66 31.83 -9.40 -6.08
C ASP A 66 32.29 -8.26 -5.17
N GLU A 67 32.34 -8.45 -3.85
CA GLU A 67 32.79 -7.43 -2.87
C GLU A 67 34.13 -6.78 -3.24
N PHE A 68 35.07 -7.56 -3.79
CA PHE A 68 36.41 -7.10 -4.11
C PHE A 68 36.41 -5.88 -5.04
N SER A 69 35.43 -5.76 -5.94
CA SER A 69 35.33 -4.66 -6.89
C SER A 69 35.06 -3.32 -6.20
N TYR A 70 34.22 -3.33 -5.17
CA TYR A 70 33.91 -2.17 -4.35
C TYR A 70 35.04 -1.86 -3.37
N GLN A 71 35.44 -2.87 -2.59
CA GLN A 71 36.42 -2.72 -1.52
C GLN A 71 37.78 -2.23 -2.04
N GLU A 72 38.25 -2.78 -3.17
CA GLU A 72 39.51 -2.35 -3.79
C GLU A 72 39.40 -0.90 -4.29
N MET A 73 38.29 -0.51 -4.92
CA MET A 73 38.15 0.82 -5.51
C MET A 73 38.01 1.91 -4.45
N ILE A 74 37.12 1.73 -3.48
CA ILE A 74 36.91 2.75 -2.44
C ILE A 74 38.18 2.97 -1.60
N ALA A 75 38.98 1.92 -1.37
CA ALA A 75 40.24 2.01 -0.65
C ALA A 75 41.38 2.56 -1.52
N HIS A 76 41.57 2.04 -2.73
CA HIS A 76 42.77 2.33 -3.51
C HIS A 76 42.71 3.65 -4.28
N LEU A 77 41.54 4.20 -4.58
CA LEU A 77 41.43 5.54 -5.18
C LEU A 77 42.16 6.61 -4.35
N PRO A 78 41.85 6.82 -3.06
CA PRO A 78 42.53 7.84 -2.25
C PRO A 78 43.95 7.41 -1.87
N LEU A 79 44.16 6.12 -1.55
CA LEU A 79 45.45 5.61 -1.13
C LEU A 79 46.45 5.68 -2.28
N ALA A 80 46.19 5.08 -3.44
CA ALA A 80 47.19 4.99 -4.51
C ALA A 80 47.56 6.36 -5.11
N ALA A 81 46.69 7.37 -5.00
CA ALA A 81 47.00 8.76 -5.35
C ALA A 81 47.80 9.50 -4.26
N HIS A 82 47.78 9.02 -3.00
CA HIS A 82 48.56 9.60 -1.92
C HIS A 82 50.04 9.15 -1.99
N PRO A 83 51.03 10.05 -1.87
CA PRO A 83 52.43 9.68 -2.05
C PRO A 83 53.01 8.79 -0.94
N ASN A 84 52.51 8.90 0.30
CA ASN A 84 53.03 8.15 1.45
C ASN A 84 52.03 8.08 2.63
N PRO A 85 50.89 7.39 2.51
CA PRO A 85 49.91 7.28 3.60
C PRO A 85 50.38 6.29 4.67
N LYS A 86 50.33 6.72 5.93
CA LYS A 86 50.75 5.93 7.09
C LYS A 86 49.60 5.63 8.04
N LYS A 87 48.74 6.62 8.30
CA LYS A 87 47.57 6.49 9.17
C LYS A 87 46.29 6.57 8.38
N VAL A 88 45.50 5.49 8.44
CA VAL A 88 44.23 5.37 7.73
C VAL A 88 43.09 5.26 8.73
N LEU A 89 42.00 6.00 8.52
CA LEU A 89 40.74 5.84 9.23
C LEU A 89 39.70 5.27 8.26
N VAL A 90 38.97 4.26 8.70
CA VAL A 90 37.78 3.71 8.04
C VAL A 90 36.59 3.99 8.95
N ILE A 91 35.57 4.68 8.43
CA ILE A 91 34.30 4.95 9.15
C ILE A 91 33.22 4.09 8.51
N GLY A 92 32.53 3.29 9.32
CA GLY A 92 31.75 2.15 8.83
C GLY A 92 32.66 1.02 8.34
N GLY A 93 32.24 0.21 7.37
CA GLY A 93 33.05 -0.89 6.84
C GLY A 93 33.28 -2.03 7.83
N GLY A 94 32.32 -2.28 8.72
CA GLY A 94 32.39 -3.33 9.75
C GLY A 94 32.60 -4.75 9.22
N ASP A 95 32.38 -4.99 7.93
CA ASP A 95 32.71 -6.25 7.25
C ASP A 95 34.23 -6.51 7.14
N GLY A 96 35.04 -5.45 7.21
CA GLY A 96 36.51 -5.50 7.19
C GLY A 96 37.16 -5.50 5.81
N GLY A 97 36.39 -5.46 4.72
CA GLY A 97 36.91 -5.42 3.35
C GLY A 97 37.84 -4.22 3.11
N VAL A 98 37.43 -3.00 3.47
CA VAL A 98 38.25 -1.80 3.28
C VAL A 98 39.56 -1.89 4.06
N VAL A 99 39.51 -2.42 5.29
CA VAL A 99 40.71 -2.59 6.13
C VAL A 99 41.67 -3.58 5.48
N ARG A 100 41.17 -4.70 4.96
CA ARG A 100 41.99 -5.69 4.22
C ARG A 100 42.72 -5.03 3.05
N GLU A 101 42.04 -4.17 2.30
CA GLU A 101 42.62 -3.46 1.16
C GLU A 101 43.60 -2.36 1.57
N ALA A 102 43.32 -1.61 2.64
CA ALA A 102 44.24 -0.60 3.17
C ALA A 102 45.60 -1.19 3.56
N LEU A 103 45.60 -2.40 4.15
CA LEU A 103 46.81 -3.08 4.62
C LEU A 103 47.71 -3.63 3.48
N LYS A 104 47.26 -3.61 2.21
CA LYS A 104 48.09 -3.94 1.03
C LYS A 104 49.16 -2.89 0.74
N HIS A 105 49.01 -1.69 1.30
CA HIS A 105 49.98 -0.60 1.15
C HIS A 105 51.08 -0.73 2.22
N ASP A 106 52.31 -0.98 1.78
CA ASP A 106 53.48 -1.20 2.65
C ASP A 106 53.84 0.00 3.53
N THR A 107 53.44 1.21 3.12
CA THR A 107 53.61 2.44 3.90
C THR A 107 52.64 2.57 5.07
N VAL A 108 51.55 1.79 5.11
CA VAL A 108 50.51 1.90 6.14
C VAL A 108 51.00 1.27 7.44
N GLU A 109 51.11 2.13 8.46
CA GLU A 109 51.59 1.80 9.81
C GLU A 109 50.42 1.56 10.78
N GLN A 110 49.27 2.21 10.54
CA GLN A 110 48.08 2.11 11.39
C GLN A 110 46.79 2.23 10.58
N VAL A 111 45.81 1.37 10.88
CA VAL A 111 44.43 1.50 10.42
C VAL A 111 43.50 1.53 11.63
N VAL A 112 42.61 2.51 11.69
CA VAL A 112 41.52 2.54 12.68
C VAL A 112 40.22 2.28 11.96
N LEU A 113 39.47 1.27 12.40
CA LEU A 113 38.10 1.01 11.99
C LEU A 113 37.15 1.59 13.04
N CYS A 114 36.31 2.54 12.67
CA CYS A 114 35.29 3.15 13.53
C CYS A 114 33.90 2.76 13.00
N ASP A 115 33.26 1.78 13.62
CA ASP A 115 31.91 1.34 13.26
C ASP A 115 30.95 1.54 14.44
N ILE A 116 29.73 1.99 14.16
CA ILE A 116 28.75 2.25 15.21
C ILE A 116 28.08 0.96 15.70
N ASP A 117 27.97 -0.06 14.83
CA ASP A 117 27.21 -1.26 15.08
C ASP A 117 28.13 -2.48 15.29
N GLU A 118 28.32 -2.85 16.55
CA GLU A 118 29.09 -4.04 16.94
C GLU A 118 28.61 -5.32 16.25
N ALA A 119 27.30 -5.41 15.98
CA ALA A 119 26.70 -6.60 15.39
C ALA A 119 27.27 -6.85 13.99
N VAL A 120 27.49 -5.80 13.19
CA VAL A 120 28.03 -5.91 11.82
C VAL A 120 29.44 -6.51 11.87
N VAL A 121 30.30 -6.01 12.76
CA VAL A 121 31.67 -6.52 12.93
C VAL A 121 31.69 -7.97 13.40
N ARG A 122 30.88 -8.30 14.40
CA ARG A 122 30.80 -9.64 14.98
C ARG A 122 30.24 -10.66 13.98
N VAL A 123 29.14 -10.33 13.30
CA VAL A 123 28.50 -11.18 12.30
C VAL A 123 29.44 -11.42 11.12
N SER A 124 30.15 -10.38 10.66
CA SER A 124 31.12 -10.52 9.57
C SER A 124 32.30 -11.43 9.94
N LYS A 125 32.79 -11.40 11.18
CA LYS A 125 33.81 -12.36 11.67
C LYS A 125 33.35 -13.82 11.63
N ILE A 126 32.06 -14.07 11.76
CA ILE A 126 31.50 -15.42 11.77
C ILE A 126 31.21 -15.90 10.35
N TYR A 127 30.59 -15.06 9.52
CA TYR A 127 30.03 -15.48 8.23
C TYR A 127 30.78 -14.95 7.00
N LEU A 128 31.66 -13.96 7.16
CA LEU A 128 32.52 -13.37 6.12
C LEU A 128 33.99 -13.32 6.57
N PRO A 129 34.58 -14.44 7.04
CA PRO A 129 35.93 -14.44 7.61
C PRO A 129 37.00 -13.99 6.61
N HIS A 130 36.82 -14.23 5.31
CA HIS A 130 37.78 -13.81 4.27
C HIS A 130 37.86 -12.29 4.09
N MET A 131 36.86 -11.53 4.55
CA MET A 131 36.88 -10.07 4.58
C MET A 131 37.43 -9.55 5.91
N SER A 132 36.98 -10.17 7.00
CA SER A 132 37.17 -9.65 8.37
C SER A 132 38.41 -10.19 9.10
N GLU A 133 39.14 -11.18 8.56
CA GLU A 133 40.28 -11.79 9.25
C GLU A 133 41.39 -10.79 9.62
N LEU A 134 41.63 -9.78 8.77
CA LEU A 134 42.65 -8.77 8.99
C LEU A 134 42.26 -7.70 10.01
N LEU A 135 41.03 -7.74 10.55
CA LEU A 135 40.67 -6.93 11.71
C LEU A 135 41.47 -7.31 12.96
N ALA A 136 42.16 -8.46 12.96
CA ALA A 136 43.08 -8.89 14.02
C ALA A 136 44.56 -8.55 13.75
N ASP A 137 44.90 -7.90 12.62
CA ASP A 137 46.27 -7.46 12.33
C ASP A 137 46.73 -6.45 13.41
N PRO A 138 47.98 -6.55 13.92
CA PRO A 138 48.47 -5.66 14.98
C PRO A 138 48.49 -4.17 14.60
N ARG A 139 48.39 -3.83 13.32
CA ARG A 139 48.27 -2.44 12.82
C ARG A 139 46.83 -1.92 12.91
N VAL A 140 45.84 -2.78 13.18
CA VAL A 140 44.42 -2.44 13.17
C VAL A 140 43.91 -2.19 14.58
N THR A 141 43.17 -1.10 14.76
CA THR A 141 42.38 -0.84 15.97
C THR A 141 40.91 -0.78 15.58
N VAL A 142 40.09 -1.66 16.15
CA VAL A 142 38.63 -1.62 15.99
C VAL A 142 38.02 -0.83 17.13
N TYR A 143 37.38 0.29 16.80
CA TYR A 143 36.65 1.16 17.71
C TYR A 143 35.16 1.07 17.41
N ILE A 144 34.38 0.68 18.42
CA ILE A 144 32.92 0.66 18.31
C ILE A 144 32.37 1.98 18.84
N GLY A 145 31.82 2.82 17.98
CA GLY A 145 31.24 4.10 18.36
C GLY A 145 30.87 5.01 17.19
N ASP A 146 30.35 6.18 17.54
CA ASP A 146 29.86 7.19 16.58
C ASP A 146 31.02 7.89 15.85
N GLY A 147 31.00 7.80 14.51
CA GLY A 147 31.99 8.42 13.63
C GLY A 147 32.04 9.95 13.71
N PHE A 148 30.94 10.65 13.97
CA PHE A 148 30.94 12.11 14.15
C PHE A 148 31.77 12.51 15.36
N LYS A 149 31.53 11.84 16.49
CA LYS A 149 32.28 12.07 17.72
C LYS A 149 33.74 11.69 17.53
N PHE A 150 34.01 10.54 16.90
CA PHE A 150 35.36 10.08 16.66
C PHE A 150 36.16 11.08 15.81
N LEU A 151 35.59 11.62 14.73
CA LEU A 151 36.25 12.62 13.90
C LEU A 151 36.55 13.91 14.67
N ALA A 152 35.59 14.40 15.46
CA ALA A 152 35.76 15.62 16.26
C ALA A 152 36.93 15.51 17.27
N ASP A 153 37.21 14.31 17.76
CA ASP A 153 38.29 14.06 18.74
C ASP A 153 39.68 13.83 18.07
N ASN A 154 39.77 13.81 16.73
CA ASN A 154 40.97 13.39 15.98
C ASN A 154 41.40 14.39 14.88
N GLU A 155 41.52 15.68 15.20
CA GLU A 155 42.02 16.69 14.26
C GLU A 155 43.43 16.40 13.72
N SER A 156 43.66 16.67 12.44
CA SER A 156 44.97 16.57 11.75
C SER A 156 45.76 15.28 12.02
N THR A 157 45.06 14.14 12.11
CA THR A 157 45.62 12.87 12.58
C THR A 157 45.85 11.86 11.45
N TYR A 158 44.96 11.82 10.45
CA TYR A 158 44.94 10.77 9.44
C TYR A 158 45.41 11.27 8.08
N ASP A 159 46.16 10.43 7.35
CA ASP A 159 46.61 10.74 5.99
C ASP A 159 45.52 10.39 4.97
N VAL A 160 44.74 9.34 5.24
CA VAL A 160 43.60 8.95 4.42
C VAL A 160 42.41 8.59 5.30
N ILE A 161 41.22 9.09 4.95
CA ILE A 161 39.96 8.71 5.59
C ILE A 161 39.03 8.09 4.54
N ILE A 162 38.48 6.92 4.81
CA ILE A 162 37.52 6.23 3.96
C ILE A 162 36.20 6.12 4.71
N THR A 163 35.11 6.61 4.13
CA THR A 163 33.76 6.43 4.66
C THR A 163 33.05 5.36 3.85
N ASP A 164 32.76 4.24 4.50
CA ASP A 164 32.05 3.09 3.97
C ASP A 164 30.77 2.85 4.79
N SER A 165 29.74 3.64 4.52
CA SER A 165 28.49 3.70 5.29
C SER A 165 27.29 3.07 4.57
N SER A 166 26.11 3.10 5.17
CA SER A 166 24.88 2.77 4.44
C SER A 166 24.40 3.96 3.56
N ASP A 167 23.49 3.65 2.63
CA ASP A 167 22.77 4.62 1.78
C ASP A 167 22.14 5.77 2.61
N PRO A 168 21.90 6.97 2.03
CA PRO A 168 21.41 8.18 2.72
C PRO A 168 19.92 8.08 3.13
N VAL A 169 19.59 7.13 3.99
CA VAL A 169 18.26 6.91 4.56
C VAL A 169 18.36 6.91 6.08
N GLY A 170 17.39 7.56 6.71
CA GLY A 170 17.32 7.61 8.17
C GLY A 170 18.57 8.28 8.78
N PRO A 171 19.21 7.70 9.81
CA PRO A 171 20.36 8.30 10.47
C PRO A 171 21.56 8.60 9.56
N ALA A 172 21.75 7.80 8.49
CA ALA A 172 22.87 7.93 7.57
C ALA A 172 22.81 9.18 6.69
N GLU A 173 21.63 9.81 6.53
CA GLU A 173 21.48 11.06 5.75
C GLU A 173 22.44 12.17 6.22
N SER A 174 22.73 12.21 7.52
CA SER A 174 23.66 13.17 8.11
C SER A 174 25.09 13.06 7.58
N LEU A 175 25.52 11.87 7.14
CA LEU A 175 26.85 11.61 6.57
C LEU A 175 27.03 12.22 5.16
N PHE A 176 25.93 12.66 4.54
CA PHE A 176 25.93 13.25 3.19
C PHE A 176 25.85 14.78 3.23
N GLN A 177 25.96 15.37 4.43
CA GLN A 177 25.80 16.81 4.64
C GLN A 177 27.13 17.53 4.88
N LYS A 178 27.16 18.83 4.58
CA LYS A 178 28.34 19.70 4.72
C LYS A 178 29.07 19.59 6.07
N PRO A 179 28.40 19.52 7.24
CA PRO A 179 29.09 19.38 8.53
C PRO A 179 29.95 18.12 8.64
N TYR A 180 29.50 17.00 8.08
CA TYR A 180 30.27 15.76 8.10
C TYR A 180 31.54 15.88 7.25
N PHE A 181 31.45 16.43 6.04
CA PHE A 181 32.62 16.67 5.19
C PHE A 181 33.63 17.65 5.81
N GLN A 182 33.17 18.62 6.62
CA GLN A 182 34.06 19.50 7.37
C GLN A 182 34.85 18.71 8.44
N LEU A 183 34.19 17.81 9.17
CA LEU A 183 34.87 16.93 10.13
C LEU A 183 35.92 16.04 9.46
N LEU A 184 35.60 15.47 8.29
CA LEU A 184 36.57 14.72 7.49
C LEU A 184 37.78 15.59 7.11
N HIS A 185 37.54 16.80 6.62
CA HIS A 185 38.60 17.74 6.26
C HIS A 185 39.50 18.08 7.46
N ASP A 186 38.92 18.33 8.63
CA ASP A 186 39.66 18.77 9.82
C ASP A 186 40.48 17.63 10.44
N ALA A 187 40.00 16.39 10.36
CA ALA A 187 40.72 15.19 10.79
C ALA A 187 41.92 14.82 9.89
N LEU A 188 41.96 15.32 8.64
CA LEU A 188 43.06 15.04 7.72
C LEU A 188 44.34 15.85 8.01
N THR A 189 45.49 15.21 7.83
CA THR A 189 46.80 15.90 7.74
C THR A 189 46.85 16.84 6.53
N PRO A 190 47.77 17.83 6.46
CA PRO A 190 47.78 18.84 5.39
C PRO A 190 47.82 18.29 3.94
N GLY A 191 48.29 17.06 3.74
CA GLY A 191 48.34 16.40 2.42
C GLY A 191 47.28 15.32 2.21
N GLY A 192 46.37 15.14 3.16
CA GLY A 192 45.53 13.96 3.24
C GLY A 192 44.38 13.91 2.24
N HIS A 193 43.89 12.71 1.99
CA HIS A 193 42.83 12.40 1.02
C HIS A 193 41.63 11.75 1.69
N ILE A 194 40.44 11.93 1.11
CA ILE A 194 39.26 11.14 1.45
C ILE A 194 38.74 10.32 0.28
N SER A 195 38.01 9.26 0.61
CA SER A 195 37.10 8.57 -0.30
C SER A 195 35.82 8.24 0.44
N THR A 196 34.69 8.49 -0.19
CA THR A 196 33.36 8.20 0.34
C THR A 196 32.46 7.72 -0.77
N GLN A 197 31.43 6.97 -0.43
CA GLN A 197 30.42 6.52 -1.37
C GLN A 197 29.81 7.72 -2.12
N GLY A 198 29.64 7.53 -3.43
CA GLY A 198 29.14 8.53 -4.36
C GLY A 198 28.00 8.00 -5.22
N GLU A 199 27.28 6.97 -4.74
CA GLU A 199 25.98 6.56 -5.27
C GLU A 199 25.92 6.16 -6.76
N CYS A 200 24.79 5.68 -7.23
CA CYS A 200 24.65 5.22 -8.61
C CYS A 200 24.27 6.36 -9.57
N GLN A 201 25.10 6.64 -10.59
CA GLN A 201 24.85 7.70 -11.59
C GLN A 201 23.53 7.54 -12.39
N TRP A 202 22.97 6.33 -12.50
CA TRP A 202 21.67 6.13 -13.14
C TRP A 202 20.50 6.63 -12.28
N LEU A 203 20.65 6.56 -10.96
CA LEU A 203 19.55 6.72 -10.00
C LEU A 203 19.67 8.05 -9.24
N HIS A 204 20.88 8.39 -8.80
CA HIS A 204 21.13 9.39 -7.76
C HIS A 204 21.89 10.62 -8.28
N LEU A 205 21.74 10.96 -9.57
CA LEU A 205 22.56 11.98 -10.23
C LEU A 205 22.46 13.37 -9.60
N ASP A 206 21.28 13.76 -9.09
CA ASP A 206 21.08 15.04 -8.40
C ASP A 206 21.80 15.08 -7.04
N LEU A 207 21.75 13.97 -6.29
CA LEU A 207 22.49 13.81 -5.04
C LEU A 207 24.00 13.90 -5.29
N ILE A 208 24.51 13.20 -6.30
CA ILE A 208 25.92 13.23 -6.70
C ILE A 208 26.37 14.66 -7.03
N ASN A 209 25.55 15.40 -7.79
CA ASN A 209 25.82 16.81 -8.09
C ASN A 209 25.87 17.68 -6.83
N GLY A 210 24.96 17.44 -5.88
CA GLY A 210 24.96 18.08 -4.56
C GLY A 210 26.24 17.80 -3.76
N LEU A 211 26.64 16.54 -3.66
CA LEU A 211 27.84 16.11 -2.95
C LEU A 211 29.11 16.70 -3.55
N ARG A 212 29.22 16.71 -4.89
CA ARG A 212 30.37 17.30 -5.59
C ARG A 212 30.49 18.80 -5.29
N LYS A 213 29.36 19.54 -5.25
CA LYS A 213 29.36 20.96 -4.87
C LYS A 213 29.83 21.15 -3.44
N ILE A 214 29.23 20.43 -2.47
CA ILE A 214 29.60 20.51 -1.05
C ILE A 214 31.09 20.25 -0.85
N THR A 215 31.61 19.19 -1.44
CA THR A 215 33.01 18.80 -1.28
C THR A 215 33.96 19.77 -1.98
N SER A 216 33.60 20.31 -3.14
CA SER A 216 34.41 21.35 -3.83
C SER A 216 34.51 22.68 -3.07
N GLU A 217 33.57 22.96 -2.14
CA GLU A 217 33.64 24.13 -1.26
C GLU A 217 34.59 23.92 -0.06
N ILE A 218 34.87 22.66 0.31
CA ILE A 218 35.64 22.29 1.51
C ILE A 218 37.06 21.88 1.14
N PHE A 219 37.21 21.07 0.10
CA PHE A 219 38.49 20.47 -0.30
C PHE A 219 39.12 21.23 -1.47
N ALA A 220 40.45 21.24 -1.52
CA ALA A 220 41.19 21.90 -2.59
C ALA A 220 41.09 21.16 -3.93
N THR A 221 40.84 19.86 -3.91
CA THR A 221 40.57 19.04 -5.11
C THR A 221 39.44 18.07 -4.80
N THR A 222 38.49 17.95 -5.72
CA THR A 222 37.35 17.03 -5.61
C THR A 222 37.09 16.40 -6.96
N GLU A 223 37.01 15.08 -6.99
CA GLU A 223 36.74 14.29 -8.17
C GLU A 223 35.65 13.26 -7.89
N TYR A 224 34.98 12.83 -8.97
CA TYR A 224 34.02 11.74 -8.94
C TYR A 224 34.55 10.59 -9.78
N ALA A 225 34.63 9.41 -9.16
CA ALA A 225 34.94 8.15 -9.83
C ALA A 225 33.73 7.21 -9.74
N TYR A 226 33.68 6.18 -10.58
CA TYR A 226 32.72 5.10 -10.41
C TYR A 226 33.34 3.73 -10.69
N THR A 227 32.72 2.69 -10.14
CA THR A 227 33.10 1.30 -10.36
C THR A 227 31.87 0.43 -10.60
N THR A 228 32.05 -0.72 -11.23
CA THR A 228 30.97 -1.67 -11.52
C THR A 228 30.93 -2.78 -10.48
N ILE A 229 29.76 -3.00 -9.88
CA ILE A 229 29.49 -4.10 -8.94
C ILE A 229 28.15 -4.74 -9.33
N PRO A 230 28.13 -6.00 -9.79
CA PRO A 230 26.92 -6.65 -10.30
C PRO A 230 25.72 -6.66 -9.34
N THR A 231 25.95 -6.74 -8.03
CA THR A 231 24.90 -6.80 -6.99
C THR A 231 24.37 -5.45 -6.56
N TYR A 232 25.04 -4.35 -6.88
CA TYR A 232 24.60 -3.02 -6.46
C TYR A 232 23.57 -2.44 -7.44
N PRO A 233 22.77 -1.45 -7.02
CA PRO A 233 21.72 -0.87 -7.86
C PRO A 233 22.23 -0.43 -9.24
N SER A 234 21.65 -0.99 -10.30
CA SER A 234 22.06 -0.76 -11.70
C SER A 234 23.51 -1.16 -12.04
N GLY A 235 24.14 -2.02 -11.24
CA GLY A 235 25.43 -2.64 -11.53
C GLY A 235 26.66 -1.76 -11.25
N GLN A 236 26.53 -0.66 -10.51
CA GLN A 236 27.62 0.29 -10.27
C GLN A 236 27.41 1.13 -9.02
N ILE A 237 28.50 1.74 -8.53
CA ILE A 237 28.47 2.79 -7.52
C ILE A 237 29.58 3.82 -7.78
N GLY A 238 29.35 5.05 -7.35
CA GLY A 238 30.29 6.14 -7.38
C GLY A 238 31.16 6.25 -6.14
N HIS A 239 32.19 7.06 -6.24
CA HIS A 239 33.05 7.48 -5.14
C HIS A 239 33.36 8.97 -5.28
N ILE A 240 33.12 9.74 -4.22
CA ILE A 240 33.64 11.09 -4.10
C ILE A 240 35.05 10.99 -3.51
N VAL A 241 36.05 11.45 -4.25
CA VAL A 241 37.45 11.42 -3.83
C VAL A 241 37.93 12.86 -3.75
N ALA A 242 38.52 13.25 -2.62
CA ALA A 242 38.95 14.63 -2.42
C ALA A 242 40.29 14.72 -1.70
N ALA A 243 41.01 15.82 -1.93
CA ALA A 243 42.30 16.11 -1.32
C ALA A 243 42.28 17.47 -0.61
N LYS A 244 42.88 17.50 0.59
CA LYS A 244 43.03 18.73 1.37
C LYS A 244 44.04 19.69 0.75
N ALA A 245 45.14 19.17 0.22
CA ALA A 245 46.18 19.98 -0.42
C ALA A 245 45.84 20.35 -1.87
N PRO A 246 46.09 21.60 -2.31
CA PRO A 246 45.99 21.97 -3.72
C PRO A 246 47.05 21.26 -4.57
N GLY A 247 46.75 21.06 -5.87
CA GLY A 247 47.70 20.50 -6.84
C GLY A 247 47.88 18.98 -6.77
N ARG A 248 47.03 18.27 -6.03
CA ARG A 248 46.96 16.79 -6.03
C ARG A 248 46.11 16.31 -7.20
N ASP A 249 46.69 15.51 -8.09
CA ASP A 249 45.93 14.84 -9.15
C ASP A 249 45.45 13.47 -8.65
N LEU A 250 44.17 13.38 -8.31
CA LEU A 250 43.54 12.16 -7.80
C LEU A 250 43.27 11.12 -8.89
N LYS A 251 43.40 11.48 -10.18
CA LYS A 251 43.14 10.59 -11.33
C LYS A 251 44.33 9.71 -11.68
N VAL A 252 45.48 10.00 -11.07
CA VAL A 252 46.75 9.34 -11.35
C VAL A 252 47.24 8.64 -10.09
N ALA A 253 47.23 7.32 -10.12
CA ALA A 253 47.91 6.54 -9.09
C ALA A 253 49.42 6.82 -9.15
N VAL A 254 50.00 7.22 -8.02
CA VAL A 254 51.44 7.48 -7.85
C VAL A 254 52.15 6.30 -7.16
N ARG A 255 51.40 5.25 -6.80
CA ARG A 255 51.89 4.03 -6.17
C ARG A 255 51.29 2.80 -6.85
N GLU A 256 52.05 1.71 -6.82
CA GLU A 256 51.58 0.40 -7.30
C GLU A 256 50.93 -0.38 -6.15
N VAL A 257 49.85 -1.10 -6.43
CA VAL A 257 49.09 -1.87 -5.43
C VAL A 257 49.07 -3.34 -5.83
N PRO A 258 49.71 -4.24 -5.06
CA PRO A 258 49.78 -5.65 -5.40
C PRO A 258 48.50 -6.41 -5.02
N GLY A 259 48.24 -7.54 -5.68
CA GLY A 259 47.24 -8.52 -5.22
C GLY A 259 45.78 -8.06 -5.35
N CYS A 260 45.48 -7.15 -6.27
CA CYS A 260 44.12 -6.74 -6.62
C CYS A 260 43.51 -7.67 -7.68
N ARG A 261 42.20 -7.87 -7.61
CA ARG A 261 41.40 -8.66 -8.57
C ARG A 261 40.70 -7.78 -9.59
N TYR A 262 40.31 -6.57 -9.20
CA TYR A 262 39.61 -5.58 -10.02
C TYR A 262 40.50 -4.36 -10.29
N TYR A 263 41.07 -3.80 -9.23
CA TYR A 263 41.87 -2.58 -9.30
C TYR A 263 43.18 -2.82 -10.04
N ASN A 264 43.52 -1.88 -10.93
CA ASN A 264 44.85 -1.67 -11.46
C ASN A 264 44.97 -0.20 -11.88
N ARG A 265 46.18 0.26 -12.23
CA ARG A 265 46.42 1.67 -12.58
C ARG A 265 45.57 2.18 -13.76
N ALA A 266 45.30 1.34 -14.74
CA ALA A 266 44.46 1.73 -15.87
C ALA A 266 42.98 1.88 -15.44
N ILE A 267 42.48 0.96 -14.61
CA ILE A 267 41.15 1.04 -14.01
C ILE A 267 41.02 2.27 -13.11
N HIS A 268 42.05 2.59 -12.34
CA HIS A 268 42.08 3.80 -11.51
C HIS A 268 41.88 5.07 -12.34
N SER A 269 42.60 5.26 -13.45
CA SER A 269 42.39 6.45 -14.28
C SER A 269 41.07 6.39 -15.06
N ALA A 270 40.65 5.20 -15.50
CA ALA A 270 39.40 5.02 -16.24
C ALA A 270 38.14 5.27 -15.40
N SER A 271 38.18 5.04 -14.08
CA SER A 271 37.03 5.25 -13.20
C SER A 271 36.58 6.71 -13.12
N PHE A 272 37.46 7.67 -13.45
CA PHE A 272 37.15 9.10 -13.53
C PHE A 272 36.62 9.54 -14.91
N VAL A 273 36.55 8.64 -15.90
CA VAL A 273 36.03 8.94 -17.24
C VAL A 273 34.51 8.76 -17.25
N LEU A 274 33.78 9.86 -17.20
CA LEU A 274 32.32 9.84 -17.03
C LEU A 274 31.57 9.65 -18.36
N PRO A 275 30.48 8.87 -18.39
CA PRO A 275 29.51 8.89 -19.48
C PRO A 275 28.95 10.30 -19.71
N GLU A 276 28.55 10.60 -20.95
CA GLU A 276 28.16 11.97 -21.34
C GLU A 276 26.99 12.53 -20.52
N PHE A 277 26.00 11.71 -20.12
CA PHE A 277 24.88 12.21 -19.31
C PHE A 277 25.30 12.61 -17.89
N THR A 278 26.24 11.88 -17.30
CA THR A 278 26.83 12.20 -15.99
C THR A 278 27.70 13.43 -16.10
N ARG A 279 28.57 13.50 -17.11
CA ARG A 279 29.42 14.66 -17.39
C ARG A 279 28.59 15.92 -17.59
N ALA A 280 27.57 15.88 -18.46
CA ALA A 280 26.69 17.02 -18.74
C ALA A 280 25.99 17.53 -17.47
N MET A 281 25.56 16.64 -16.57
CA MET A 281 24.98 17.08 -15.30
C MET A 281 26.03 17.69 -14.36
N LEU A 282 27.15 17.00 -14.14
CA LEU A 282 28.14 17.41 -13.13
C LEU A 282 28.99 18.60 -13.55
N GLU A 283 29.21 18.81 -14.85
CA GLU A 283 30.04 19.89 -15.39
C GLU A 283 29.22 21.04 -15.98
N ASP A 284 28.16 20.73 -16.74
CA ASP A 284 27.37 21.75 -17.44
C ASP A 284 26.06 22.10 -16.72
N GLY A 285 25.68 21.35 -15.68
CA GLY A 285 24.40 21.51 -14.97
C GLY A 285 23.19 21.12 -15.82
N LYS A 286 23.35 20.23 -16.79
CA LYS A 286 22.30 19.82 -17.74
C LYS A 286 21.95 18.33 -17.60
N ASP A 287 20.69 18.03 -17.30
CA ASP A 287 20.18 16.67 -17.42
C ASP A 287 19.77 16.38 -18.87
N ILE A 288 20.46 15.43 -19.50
CA ILE A 288 20.18 14.98 -20.87
C ILE A 288 19.55 13.58 -20.92
N ARG A 289 19.16 13.02 -19.76
CA ARG A 289 18.49 11.72 -19.70
C ARG A 289 17.09 11.81 -20.33
N PRO A 290 16.59 10.72 -20.92
CA PRO A 290 15.23 10.68 -21.44
C PRO A 290 14.21 10.79 -20.29
N VAL A 291 13.09 11.45 -20.57
CA VAL A 291 11.98 11.65 -19.62
C VAL A 291 10.84 10.71 -20.00
N PHE A 292 10.26 10.01 -19.02
CA PHE A 292 9.19 9.04 -19.24
C PHE A 292 7.97 9.29 -18.33
N GLY A 293 6.88 8.56 -18.60
CA GLY A 293 5.72 8.48 -17.70
C GLY A 293 5.08 9.83 -17.38
N ARG A 294 4.82 10.08 -16.08
CA ARG A 294 4.20 11.32 -15.60
C ARG A 294 5.02 12.56 -15.94
N ALA A 295 6.35 12.48 -15.87
CA ALA A 295 7.23 13.59 -16.20
C ALA A 295 7.17 13.94 -17.70
N LEU A 296 7.07 12.94 -18.57
CA LEU A 296 6.88 13.16 -20.01
C LEU A 296 5.52 13.80 -20.30
N LYS A 297 4.45 13.27 -19.71
CA LYS A 297 3.10 13.85 -19.81
C LYS A 297 3.05 15.30 -19.32
N ALA A 298 3.86 15.63 -18.30
CA ALA A 298 3.89 16.99 -17.74
C ALA A 298 4.37 18.02 -18.77
N LEU A 299 5.16 17.59 -19.77
CA LEU A 299 5.61 18.44 -20.86
C LEU A 299 4.49 18.84 -21.83
N GLU A 300 3.34 18.15 -21.81
CA GLU A 300 2.15 18.52 -22.60
C GLU A 300 1.52 19.84 -22.12
N ASN A 301 1.89 20.33 -20.93
CA ASN A 301 1.44 21.61 -20.35
C ASN A 301 -0.09 21.82 -20.38
N LYS A 302 -0.84 20.76 -20.10
CA LYS A 302 -2.31 20.83 -19.98
C LYS A 302 -2.74 21.73 -18.81
N PRO A 303 -3.90 22.40 -18.90
CA PRO A 303 -4.45 23.18 -17.80
C PRO A 303 -4.63 22.35 -16.54
N LYS A 304 -4.21 22.90 -15.40
CA LYS A 304 -4.35 22.24 -14.09
C LYS A 304 -5.83 21.97 -13.77
N LYS A 305 -6.08 20.82 -13.13
CA LYS A 305 -7.40 20.41 -12.63
C LYS A 305 -7.29 20.19 -11.13
N LYS A 306 -8.17 20.81 -10.35
CA LYS A 306 -8.19 20.70 -8.89
C LYS A 306 -9.29 19.75 -8.45
N ILE A 307 -8.95 18.72 -7.69
CA ILE A 307 -9.90 17.69 -7.25
C ILE A 307 -9.93 17.65 -5.73
N LEU A 308 -11.13 17.72 -5.14
CA LEU A 308 -11.34 17.55 -3.70
C LEU A 308 -11.81 16.12 -3.42
N LEU A 309 -11.03 15.33 -2.68
CA LEU A 309 -11.39 14.00 -2.21
C LEU A 309 -11.84 14.07 -0.75
N LEU A 310 -13.15 13.94 -0.52
CA LEU A 310 -13.72 13.83 0.81
C LEU A 310 -13.67 12.37 1.27
N GLY A 311 -12.91 12.10 2.33
CA GLY A 311 -12.83 10.78 2.96
C GLY A 311 -11.45 10.13 2.84
N SER A 312 -10.98 9.55 3.95
CA SER A 312 -9.69 8.89 4.07
C SER A 312 -9.81 7.39 4.40
N GLY A 313 -10.91 6.75 3.96
CA GLY A 313 -11.17 5.34 4.19
C GLY A 313 -10.42 4.42 3.22
N PHE A 314 -10.53 3.10 3.41
CA PHE A 314 -9.80 2.08 2.63
C PHE A 314 -9.94 2.23 1.10
N VAL A 315 -11.11 2.65 0.61
CA VAL A 315 -11.40 2.78 -0.83
C VAL A 315 -10.81 4.03 -1.48
N ALA A 316 -10.30 4.98 -0.68
CA ALA A 316 -9.84 6.28 -1.16
C ALA A 316 -8.48 6.20 -1.85
N ARG A 317 -7.58 5.30 -1.39
CA ARG A 317 -6.22 5.20 -1.92
C ARG A 317 -6.17 4.82 -3.40
N PRO A 318 -6.86 3.78 -3.90
CA PRO A 318 -6.81 3.44 -5.33
C PRO A 318 -7.42 4.53 -6.23
N CYS A 319 -8.42 5.25 -5.74
CA CYS A 319 -9.00 6.40 -6.43
C CYS A 319 -7.97 7.53 -6.55
N ALA A 320 -7.34 7.92 -5.44
CA ALA A 320 -6.31 8.95 -5.39
C ALA A 320 -5.11 8.61 -6.30
N GLU A 321 -4.62 7.37 -6.23
CA GLU A 321 -3.53 6.88 -7.07
C GLU A 321 -3.85 6.98 -8.56
N TYR A 322 -5.07 6.64 -8.98
CA TYR A 322 -5.47 6.77 -10.38
C TYR A 322 -5.47 8.24 -10.83
N ILE A 323 -6.02 9.14 -10.02
CA ILE A 323 -6.14 10.57 -10.33
C ILE A 323 -4.78 11.22 -10.52
N VAL A 324 -3.81 10.95 -9.63
CA VAL A 324 -2.50 11.62 -9.65
C VAL A 324 -1.55 11.09 -10.72
N ARG A 325 -1.95 10.04 -11.48
CA ARG A 325 -1.25 9.59 -12.70
C ARG A 325 -1.17 10.68 -13.76
N GLN A 326 -2.15 11.58 -13.79
CA GLN A 326 -2.13 12.74 -14.69
C GLN A 326 -1.41 13.91 -14.01
N PRO A 327 -0.34 14.46 -14.61
CA PRO A 327 0.46 15.54 -14.02
C PRO A 327 -0.27 16.88 -13.89
N GLU A 328 -1.35 17.07 -14.66
CA GLU A 328 -2.23 18.23 -14.58
C GLU A 328 -3.17 18.20 -13.36
N ASN A 329 -3.39 17.04 -12.75
CA ASN A 329 -4.27 16.89 -11.60
C ASN A 329 -3.55 17.30 -10.29
N GLU A 330 -4.22 18.15 -9.51
CA GLU A 330 -3.86 18.56 -8.15
C GLU A 330 -4.94 18.04 -7.20
N LEU A 331 -4.54 17.18 -6.26
CA LEU A 331 -5.47 16.49 -5.37
C LEU A 331 -5.45 17.10 -3.96
N THR A 332 -6.61 17.43 -3.41
CA THR A 332 -6.76 17.77 -1.99
C THR A 332 -7.49 16.65 -1.29
N ILE A 333 -6.86 16.01 -0.30
CA ILE A 333 -7.46 14.96 0.52
C ILE A 333 -7.96 15.57 1.81
N ALA A 334 -9.27 15.47 2.05
CA ALA A 334 -9.93 16.09 3.17
C ALA A 334 -10.63 15.06 4.06
N CYS A 335 -10.33 15.11 5.36
CA CYS A 335 -11.06 14.34 6.37
C CYS A 335 -11.02 15.07 7.72
N ARG A 336 -11.80 14.61 8.72
CA ARG A 336 -11.86 15.28 10.03
C ARG A 336 -10.56 15.26 10.82
N THR A 337 -9.67 14.29 10.56
CA THR A 337 -8.45 14.06 11.32
C THR A 337 -7.26 14.21 10.38
N LEU A 338 -6.50 15.31 10.50
CA LEU A 338 -5.42 15.65 9.57
C LEU A 338 -4.42 14.50 9.35
N SER A 339 -4.01 13.81 10.41
CA SER A 339 -3.06 12.69 10.32
C SER A 339 -3.54 11.55 9.41
N ASN A 340 -4.85 11.34 9.30
CA ASN A 340 -5.40 10.33 8.38
C ASN A 340 -5.33 10.80 6.91
N ALA A 341 -5.49 12.10 6.66
CA ALA A 341 -5.29 12.67 5.33
C ALA A 341 -3.81 12.64 4.94
N GLU A 342 -2.90 12.97 5.87
CA GLU A 342 -1.45 12.91 5.66
C GLU A 342 -1.00 11.49 5.32
N ALA A 343 -1.45 10.49 6.10
CA ALA A 343 -1.15 9.08 5.83
C ALA A 343 -1.68 8.63 4.45
N LEU A 344 -2.88 9.07 4.04
CA LEU A 344 -3.41 8.74 2.72
C LEU A 344 -2.69 9.48 1.59
N ALA A 345 -2.18 10.69 1.83
CA ALA A 345 -1.44 11.50 0.87
C ALA A 345 0.02 11.07 0.71
N GLU A 346 0.54 10.26 1.64
CA GLU A 346 1.93 9.83 1.65
C GLU A 346 2.35 9.20 0.30
N SER A 347 3.46 9.70 -0.24
CA SER A 347 4.01 9.30 -1.55
C SER A 347 3.13 9.58 -2.78
N LEU A 348 2.01 10.32 -2.65
CA LEU A 348 1.21 10.75 -3.79
C LEU A 348 1.71 12.11 -4.32
N PRO A 349 2.05 12.22 -5.61
CA PRO A 349 2.51 13.49 -6.17
C PRO A 349 1.37 14.52 -6.21
N ALA A 350 1.71 15.81 -6.12
CA ALA A 350 0.77 16.94 -6.22
C ALA A 350 -0.49 16.80 -5.33
N THR A 351 -0.31 16.28 -4.12
CA THR A 351 -1.39 16.01 -3.17
C THR A 351 -1.25 16.85 -1.90
N THR A 352 -2.35 17.49 -1.47
CA THR A 352 -2.40 18.32 -0.26
C THR A 352 -3.39 17.72 0.75
N PRO A 353 -2.95 17.30 1.96
CA PRO A 353 -3.86 16.86 3.01
C PRO A 353 -4.43 18.06 3.78
N ILE A 354 -5.73 18.02 4.10
CA ILE A 354 -6.40 19.03 4.94
C ILE A 354 -7.34 18.40 5.96
N SER A 355 -7.58 19.14 7.05
CA SER A 355 -8.69 18.85 7.97
C SER A 355 -9.96 19.54 7.49
N LEU A 356 -11.06 18.80 7.37
CA LEU A 356 -12.37 19.34 7.00
C LEU A 356 -13.50 18.53 7.67
N ASP A 357 -14.36 19.23 8.42
CA ASP A 357 -15.65 18.68 8.84
C ASP A 357 -16.70 19.06 7.82
N VAL A 358 -17.31 18.06 7.19
CA VAL A 358 -18.36 18.28 6.19
C VAL A 358 -19.63 18.88 6.79
N ASN A 359 -19.82 18.86 8.12
CA ASN A 359 -20.92 19.54 8.78
C ASN A 359 -20.71 21.06 8.88
N ASP A 360 -19.47 21.53 8.78
CA ASP A 360 -19.18 22.95 8.65
C ASP A 360 -19.48 23.39 7.21
N LYS A 361 -20.67 23.97 7.04
CA LYS A 361 -21.18 24.38 5.73
C LYS A 361 -20.30 25.45 5.07
N GLU A 362 -19.77 26.39 5.84
CA GLU A 362 -18.95 27.48 5.28
C GLU A 362 -17.60 26.93 4.81
N ALA A 363 -16.97 26.09 5.62
CA ALA A 363 -15.72 25.41 5.26
C ALA A 363 -15.91 24.48 4.05
N LEU A 364 -17.01 23.71 4.02
CA LEU A 364 -17.33 22.83 2.89
C LEU A 364 -17.56 23.63 1.61
N ASP A 365 -18.40 24.68 1.66
CA ASP A 365 -18.68 25.53 0.49
C ASP A 365 -17.38 26.16 -0.05
N ALA A 366 -16.51 26.65 0.84
CA ALA A 366 -15.23 27.23 0.45
C ALA A 366 -14.29 26.20 -0.18
N ALA A 367 -14.18 25.01 0.42
CA ALA A 367 -13.37 23.92 -0.12
C ALA A 367 -13.89 23.50 -1.49
N VAL A 368 -15.19 23.26 -1.65
CA VAL A 368 -15.79 22.87 -2.92
C VAL A 368 -15.55 23.93 -4.00
N ALA A 369 -15.78 25.22 -3.70
CA ALA A 369 -15.60 26.29 -4.67
C ALA A 369 -14.16 26.43 -5.19
N ALA A 370 -13.16 26.04 -4.39
CA ALA A 370 -11.74 26.09 -4.76
C ALA A 370 -11.28 24.97 -5.71
N HIS A 371 -12.13 23.97 -5.98
CA HIS A 371 -11.82 22.82 -6.82
C HIS A 371 -12.72 22.77 -8.06
N ASP A 372 -12.39 21.92 -9.03
CA ASP A 372 -13.17 21.72 -10.26
C ASP A 372 -14.18 20.58 -10.10
N LEU A 373 -13.82 19.55 -9.33
CA LEU A 373 -14.65 18.38 -9.05
C LEU A 373 -14.50 17.92 -7.59
N VAL A 374 -15.58 17.41 -7.01
CA VAL A 374 -15.60 16.85 -5.66
C VAL A 374 -15.91 15.35 -5.69
N ILE A 375 -15.12 14.56 -4.99
CA ILE A 375 -15.32 13.13 -4.80
C ILE A 375 -15.83 12.91 -3.39
N SER A 376 -16.96 12.22 -3.23
CA SER A 376 -17.56 11.94 -1.92
C SER A 376 -17.41 10.45 -1.56
N LEU A 377 -16.35 10.10 -0.84
CA LEU A 377 -16.10 8.75 -0.28
C LEU A 377 -16.33 8.71 1.25
N ILE A 378 -17.25 9.54 1.72
CA ILE A 378 -17.72 9.61 3.12
C ILE A 378 -19.08 8.91 3.27
N PRO A 379 -19.61 8.74 4.50
CA PRO A 379 -20.92 8.13 4.71
C PRO A 379 -22.02 8.78 3.87
N TYR A 380 -22.88 7.96 3.27
CA TYR A 380 -23.90 8.40 2.30
C TYR A 380 -24.90 9.43 2.83
N THR A 381 -25.04 9.54 4.15
CA THR A 381 -25.89 10.54 4.82
C THR A 381 -25.45 11.98 4.54
N TYR A 382 -24.18 12.20 4.16
CA TYR A 382 -23.63 13.53 3.87
C TYR A 382 -23.72 13.91 2.39
N HIS A 383 -24.06 12.99 1.47
CA HIS A 383 -24.00 13.24 0.03
C HIS A 383 -24.91 14.38 -0.42
N ALA A 384 -26.13 14.47 0.11
CA ALA A 384 -27.05 15.57 -0.22
C ALA A 384 -26.47 16.94 0.18
N GLN A 385 -25.70 17.02 1.27
CA GLN A 385 -25.05 18.26 1.67
C GLN A 385 -23.87 18.61 0.75
N VAL A 386 -23.05 17.63 0.38
CA VAL A 386 -21.95 17.81 -0.57
C VAL A 386 -22.48 18.27 -1.93
N ILE A 387 -23.56 17.65 -2.43
CA ILE A 387 -24.19 18.06 -3.69
C ILE A 387 -24.75 19.48 -3.61
N LYS A 388 -25.35 19.89 -2.48
CA LYS A 388 -25.80 21.28 -2.29
C LYS A 388 -24.63 22.28 -2.35
N ALA A 389 -23.50 21.97 -1.74
CA ALA A 389 -22.29 22.79 -1.84
C ALA A 389 -21.75 22.85 -3.27
N ALA A 390 -21.78 21.71 -3.98
CA ALA A 390 -21.36 21.60 -5.38
C ALA A 390 -22.26 22.38 -6.34
N ILE A 391 -23.59 22.34 -6.16
CA ILE A 391 -24.55 23.17 -6.90
C ILE A 391 -24.23 24.66 -6.70
N LYS A 392 -23.99 25.09 -5.45
CA LYS A 392 -23.61 26.47 -5.15
C LYS A 392 -22.29 26.88 -5.81
N GLY A 393 -21.30 25.99 -5.79
CA GLY A 393 -19.99 26.20 -6.42
C GLY A 393 -19.95 25.96 -7.94
N LYS A 394 -21.03 25.42 -8.52
CA LYS A 394 -21.10 24.91 -9.90
C LYS A 394 -19.98 23.91 -10.22
N LYS A 395 -19.76 22.95 -9.32
CA LYS A 395 -18.73 21.92 -9.42
C LYS A 395 -19.33 20.54 -9.60
N ASP A 396 -18.65 19.70 -10.38
CA ASP A 396 -19.08 18.31 -10.59
C ASP A 396 -18.87 17.47 -9.33
N VAL A 397 -19.62 16.36 -9.23
CA VAL A 397 -19.55 15.44 -8.09
C VAL A 397 -19.47 14.00 -8.57
N VAL A 398 -18.60 13.21 -7.95
CA VAL A 398 -18.56 11.75 -8.13
C VAL A 398 -18.72 11.04 -6.79
N THR A 399 -19.59 10.02 -6.71
CA THR A 399 -19.80 9.19 -5.52
C THR A 399 -19.88 7.70 -5.87
N THR A 400 -19.55 6.83 -4.92
CA THR A 400 -19.66 5.37 -5.06
C THR A 400 -20.91 4.79 -4.38
N SER A 401 -21.88 5.64 -4.05
CA SER A 401 -23.07 5.28 -3.27
C SER A 401 -24.33 5.31 -4.10
N TYR A 402 -25.34 4.57 -3.63
CA TYR A 402 -26.70 4.62 -4.17
C TYR A 402 -27.27 6.04 -4.22
N VAL A 403 -28.03 6.33 -5.27
CA VAL A 403 -28.80 7.57 -5.37
C VAL A 403 -29.97 7.51 -4.39
N SER A 404 -29.86 8.26 -3.29
CA SER A 404 -30.92 8.37 -2.28
C SER A 404 -32.06 9.30 -2.75
N PRO A 405 -33.27 9.21 -2.16
CA PRO A 405 -34.36 10.15 -2.46
C PRO A 405 -33.94 11.62 -2.31
N ALA A 406 -33.19 11.96 -1.24
CA ALA A 406 -32.69 13.31 -1.01
C ALA A 406 -31.67 13.77 -2.07
N MET A 407 -30.99 12.85 -2.76
CA MET A 407 -30.13 13.18 -3.89
C MET A 407 -30.95 13.38 -5.17
N ARG A 408 -31.97 12.54 -5.41
CA ARG A 408 -32.89 12.69 -6.57
C ARG A 408 -33.61 14.04 -6.57
N GLU A 409 -34.00 14.53 -5.40
CA GLU A 409 -34.63 15.85 -5.24
C GLU A 409 -33.75 17.02 -5.71
N LEU A 410 -32.42 16.81 -5.82
CA LEU A 410 -31.45 17.82 -6.26
C LEU A 410 -31.18 17.77 -7.77
N ASP A 411 -31.81 16.87 -8.52
CA ASP A 411 -31.54 16.66 -9.95
C ASP A 411 -31.78 17.91 -10.80
N GLU A 412 -32.95 18.54 -10.68
CA GLU A 412 -33.25 19.78 -11.42
C GLU A 412 -32.30 20.92 -11.04
N ALA A 413 -31.99 21.08 -9.75
CA ALA A 413 -31.04 22.09 -9.29
C ALA A 413 -29.61 21.84 -9.83
N ALA A 414 -29.19 20.58 -9.96
CA ALA A 414 -27.92 20.21 -10.58
C ALA A 414 -27.90 20.49 -12.10
N LYS A 415 -29.01 20.22 -12.81
CA LYS A 415 -29.17 20.58 -14.22
C LYS A 415 -29.10 22.10 -14.43
N GLU A 416 -29.80 22.87 -13.61
CA GLU A 416 -29.78 24.34 -13.66
C GLU A 416 -28.38 24.92 -13.37
N ALA A 417 -27.64 24.30 -12.43
CA ALA A 417 -26.25 24.67 -12.16
C ALA A 417 -25.28 24.25 -13.28
N GLY A 418 -25.70 23.37 -14.20
CA GLY A 418 -24.90 22.86 -15.30
C GLY A 418 -23.83 21.86 -14.86
N ILE A 419 -24.06 21.13 -13.78
CA ILE A 419 -23.09 20.18 -13.21
C ILE A 419 -23.49 18.72 -13.44
N THR A 420 -22.49 17.85 -13.49
CA THR A 420 -22.62 16.40 -13.49
C THR A 420 -22.48 15.87 -12.07
N VAL A 421 -23.48 15.14 -11.57
CA VAL A 421 -23.42 14.40 -10.31
C VAL A 421 -23.51 12.92 -10.62
N LEU A 422 -22.36 12.26 -10.81
CA LEU A 422 -22.28 10.84 -11.14
C LEU A 422 -22.14 10.00 -9.87
N ASN A 423 -23.05 9.05 -9.70
CA ASN A 423 -23.13 8.21 -8.51
C ASN A 423 -22.98 6.74 -8.88
N GLU A 424 -23.09 5.86 -7.89
CA GLU A 424 -23.19 4.42 -8.14
C GLU A 424 -22.04 3.88 -8.99
N ILE A 425 -20.81 4.38 -8.77
CA ILE A 425 -19.62 3.98 -9.54
C ILE A 425 -18.48 3.44 -8.67
N GLY A 426 -18.82 2.49 -7.79
CA GLY A 426 -17.88 1.65 -7.06
C GLY A 426 -17.86 0.21 -7.60
N LEU A 427 -18.02 -0.77 -6.70
CA LEU A 427 -18.18 -2.19 -7.04
C LEU A 427 -19.66 -2.57 -7.20
N ASP A 428 -20.42 -2.43 -6.12
CA ASP A 428 -21.86 -2.69 -6.00
C ASP A 428 -22.43 -1.65 -5.01
N PRO A 429 -22.94 -0.51 -5.50
CA PRO A 429 -23.26 -0.21 -6.91
C PRO A 429 -22.07 0.31 -7.72
N GLY A 430 -21.90 -0.15 -8.96
CA GLY A 430 -20.88 0.29 -9.92
C GLY A 430 -20.57 -0.72 -11.01
N ILE A 431 -19.48 -1.47 -10.86
CA ILE A 431 -19.08 -2.54 -11.81
C ILE A 431 -20.25 -3.46 -12.14
N ASP A 432 -21.09 -3.77 -11.15
CA ASP A 432 -22.28 -4.58 -11.35
C ASP A 432 -23.23 -3.97 -12.40
N HIS A 433 -23.45 -2.65 -12.39
CA HIS A 433 -24.23 -1.96 -13.43
C HIS A 433 -23.56 -2.01 -14.80
N LEU A 434 -22.25 -1.77 -14.86
CA LEU A 434 -21.50 -1.73 -16.12
C LEU A 434 -21.68 -3.01 -16.94
N TYR A 435 -21.58 -4.16 -16.28
CA TYR A 435 -21.70 -5.47 -16.93
C TYR A 435 -23.15 -5.98 -17.05
N ALA A 436 -24.05 -5.53 -16.17
CA ALA A 436 -25.48 -5.80 -16.34
C ALA A 436 -25.99 -5.12 -17.62
N VAL A 437 -25.77 -3.82 -17.75
CA VAL A 437 -26.18 -3.02 -18.92
C VAL A 437 -25.55 -3.56 -20.20
N LYS A 438 -24.25 -3.89 -20.18
CA LYS A 438 -23.55 -4.49 -21.34
C LYS A 438 -24.26 -5.76 -21.83
N THR A 439 -24.47 -6.73 -20.94
CA THR A 439 -25.03 -8.03 -21.34
C THR A 439 -26.47 -7.90 -21.80
N ILE A 440 -27.27 -7.09 -21.10
CA ILE A 440 -28.69 -6.85 -21.44
C ILE A 440 -28.80 -6.24 -22.83
N ASP A 441 -28.02 -5.19 -23.11
CA ASP A 441 -28.00 -4.56 -24.43
C ASP A 441 -27.59 -5.54 -25.54
N GLU A 442 -26.56 -6.35 -25.31
CA GLU A 442 -26.10 -7.35 -26.30
C GLU A 442 -27.17 -8.42 -26.59
N VAL A 443 -27.95 -8.81 -25.57
CA VAL A 443 -29.07 -9.74 -25.71
C VAL A 443 -30.21 -9.10 -26.50
N HIS A 444 -30.63 -7.89 -26.13
CA HIS A 444 -31.71 -7.15 -26.81
C HIS A 444 -31.34 -6.82 -28.26
N ALA A 445 -30.09 -6.45 -28.53
CA ALA A 445 -29.59 -6.17 -29.88
C ALA A 445 -29.68 -7.39 -30.82
N LYS A 446 -29.66 -8.60 -30.26
CA LYS A 446 -29.85 -9.87 -30.99
C LYS A 446 -31.31 -10.35 -30.99
N GLY A 447 -32.24 -9.55 -30.49
CA GLY A 447 -33.66 -9.89 -30.39
C GLY A 447 -34.01 -10.88 -29.28
N GLY A 448 -33.09 -11.13 -28.34
CA GLY A 448 -33.35 -11.94 -27.16
C GLY A 448 -34.08 -11.17 -26.06
N LYS A 449 -34.58 -11.90 -25.06
CA LYS A 449 -35.36 -11.39 -23.92
C LYS A 449 -34.75 -11.88 -22.61
N ILE A 450 -34.62 -11.00 -21.63
CA ILE A 450 -34.17 -11.35 -20.28
C ILE A 450 -35.37 -11.81 -19.46
N LYS A 451 -35.58 -13.11 -19.34
CA LYS A 451 -36.71 -13.68 -18.56
C LYS A 451 -36.45 -13.60 -17.06
N LYS A 452 -35.19 -13.73 -16.65
CA LYS A 452 -34.76 -13.64 -15.24
C LYS A 452 -33.36 -13.07 -15.12
N PHE A 453 -33.21 -12.11 -14.19
CA PHE A 453 -31.93 -11.48 -13.85
C PHE A 453 -31.62 -11.71 -12.36
N LEU A 454 -30.44 -12.29 -12.10
CA LEU A 454 -29.89 -12.45 -10.76
C LEU A 454 -28.52 -11.77 -10.70
N SER A 455 -28.25 -10.99 -9.66
CA SER A 455 -26.97 -10.36 -9.40
C SER A 455 -26.61 -10.50 -7.94
N TYR A 456 -25.50 -11.19 -7.65
CA TYR A 456 -25.05 -11.40 -6.29
C TYR A 456 -23.59 -10.98 -6.11
N CYS A 457 -23.33 -10.17 -5.09
CA CYS A 457 -21.99 -9.63 -4.78
C CYS A 457 -21.60 -9.90 -3.33
N GLY A 458 -20.32 -10.17 -3.06
CA GLY A 458 -19.78 -10.25 -1.70
C GLY A 458 -18.32 -9.84 -1.63
N GLY A 459 -18.01 -8.93 -0.71
CA GLY A 459 -16.65 -8.72 -0.19
C GLY A 459 -16.46 -9.56 1.06
N LEU A 460 -15.54 -10.52 1.01
CA LEU A 460 -15.33 -11.56 2.01
C LEU A 460 -13.83 -11.74 2.27
N PRO A 461 -13.40 -12.40 3.36
CA PRO A 461 -12.04 -12.92 3.41
C PRO A 461 -11.85 -14.00 2.33
N ALA A 462 -10.61 -14.14 1.83
CA ALA A 462 -10.26 -15.32 1.05
C ALA A 462 -10.52 -16.60 1.88
N PRO A 463 -10.87 -17.75 1.26
CA PRO A 463 -11.24 -18.96 1.99
C PRO A 463 -10.22 -19.40 3.06
N GLU A 464 -8.93 -19.26 2.78
CA GLU A 464 -7.85 -19.55 3.71
C GLU A 464 -7.76 -18.58 4.91
N CYS A 465 -8.34 -17.38 4.78
CA CYS A 465 -8.38 -16.33 5.82
C CYS A 465 -9.75 -16.24 6.52
N SER A 466 -10.70 -17.15 6.23
CA SER A 466 -12.08 -17.07 6.73
C SER A 466 -12.33 -17.82 8.04
N ASN A 467 -11.28 -18.26 8.76
CA ASN A 467 -11.42 -19.11 9.94
C ASN A 467 -11.81 -18.33 11.21
N ASN A 468 -13.03 -17.78 11.22
CA ASN A 468 -13.65 -17.15 12.40
C ASN A 468 -15.16 -17.47 12.43
N PRO A 469 -15.88 -17.19 13.54
CA PRO A 469 -17.29 -17.59 13.69
C PRO A 469 -18.26 -17.12 12.61
N LEU A 470 -17.95 -16.01 11.92
CA LEU A 470 -18.75 -15.45 10.85
C LEU A 470 -18.24 -15.80 9.46
N GLY A 471 -17.02 -16.33 9.32
CA GLY A 471 -16.36 -16.37 8.02
C GLY A 471 -16.23 -14.98 7.39
N TYR A 472 -16.10 -13.93 8.20
CA TYR A 472 -16.14 -12.54 7.74
C TYR A 472 -15.07 -11.70 8.43
N LYS A 473 -14.48 -10.76 7.69
CA LYS A 473 -13.54 -9.77 8.21
C LYS A 473 -13.92 -8.39 7.70
N PHE A 474 -13.75 -7.37 8.54
CA PHE A 474 -14.18 -6.01 8.24
C PHE A 474 -13.14 -5.28 7.38
N SER A 475 -13.46 -5.07 6.10
CA SER A 475 -12.72 -4.18 5.19
C SER A 475 -13.37 -2.79 5.04
N TRP A 476 -14.48 -2.56 5.74
CA TRP A 476 -15.25 -1.32 5.80
C TRP A 476 -16.05 -1.27 7.13
N SER A 477 -16.85 -0.22 7.33
CA SER A 477 -17.58 0.03 8.59
C SER A 477 -18.39 -1.19 9.08
N SER A 478 -18.00 -1.73 10.24
CA SER A 478 -18.67 -2.86 10.91
C SER A 478 -20.15 -2.57 11.20
N ARG A 479 -20.43 -1.36 11.68
CA ARG A 479 -21.79 -0.86 11.91
C ARG A 479 -22.62 -0.86 10.63
N GLY A 480 -22.03 -0.41 9.53
CA GLY A 480 -22.69 -0.45 8.22
C GLY A 480 -23.01 -1.88 7.76
N VAL A 481 -22.08 -2.83 7.97
CA VAL A 481 -22.31 -4.26 7.68
C VAL A 481 -23.49 -4.79 8.48
N LEU A 482 -23.49 -4.59 9.81
CA LEU A 482 -24.51 -5.17 10.68
C LEU A 482 -25.89 -4.53 10.47
N LEU A 483 -25.96 -3.21 10.25
CA LEU A 483 -27.22 -2.55 9.93
C LEU A 483 -27.78 -2.99 8.57
N ALA A 484 -26.92 -3.27 7.60
CA ALA A 484 -27.37 -3.77 6.30
C ALA A 484 -28.13 -5.11 6.40
N LEU A 485 -27.85 -5.91 7.45
CA LEU A 485 -28.52 -7.17 7.72
C LEU A 485 -29.94 -6.99 8.30
N LEU A 486 -30.29 -5.77 8.72
CA LEU A 486 -31.62 -5.39 9.20
C LEU A 486 -32.43 -4.60 8.15
N ASN A 487 -31.88 -4.39 6.95
CA ASN A 487 -32.61 -3.74 5.88
C ASN A 487 -33.76 -4.64 5.40
N SER A 488 -34.90 -4.03 5.10
CA SER A 488 -35.92 -4.74 4.33
C SER A 488 -35.44 -4.95 2.90
N ALA A 489 -35.93 -6.01 2.27
CA ALA A 489 -35.61 -6.30 0.87
C ALA A 489 -36.89 -6.49 0.06
N SER A 490 -36.88 -6.02 -1.18
CA SER A 490 -38.00 -6.14 -2.11
C SER A 490 -37.47 -6.61 -3.46
N TYR A 491 -38.11 -7.59 -4.08
CA TYR A 491 -37.69 -8.09 -5.40
C TYR A 491 -38.86 -8.70 -6.18
N LEU A 492 -38.63 -8.98 -7.47
CA LEU A 492 -39.62 -9.66 -8.32
C LEU A 492 -39.28 -11.15 -8.43
N GLU A 493 -40.28 -12.01 -8.22
CA GLU A 493 -40.20 -13.45 -8.39
C GLU A 493 -41.45 -13.94 -9.13
N ASN A 494 -41.26 -14.56 -10.30
CA ASN A 494 -42.34 -15.07 -11.15
C ASN A 494 -43.46 -14.04 -11.42
N GLY A 495 -43.07 -12.79 -11.67
CA GLY A 495 -43.98 -11.66 -11.95
C GLY A 495 -44.62 -11.04 -10.71
N GLN A 496 -44.35 -11.56 -9.51
CA GLN A 496 -44.91 -11.06 -8.26
C GLN A 496 -43.84 -10.32 -7.44
N ARG A 497 -44.25 -9.20 -6.83
CA ARG A 497 -43.42 -8.48 -5.87
C ARG A 497 -43.43 -9.23 -4.54
N LEU A 498 -42.24 -9.53 -4.03
CA LEU A 498 -42.04 -10.05 -2.67
C LEU A 498 -41.36 -8.97 -1.81
N ASP A 499 -41.95 -8.68 -0.65
CA ASP A 499 -41.41 -7.75 0.34
C ASP A 499 -41.04 -8.51 1.63
N ILE A 500 -39.77 -8.43 2.02
CA ILE A 500 -39.19 -9.11 3.18
C ILE A 500 -38.83 -8.07 4.23
N LYS A 501 -39.36 -8.25 5.45
CA LYS A 501 -38.98 -7.43 6.60
C LYS A 501 -37.55 -7.73 7.00
N GLY A 502 -36.80 -6.70 7.42
CA GLY A 502 -35.40 -6.86 7.82
C GLY A 502 -35.15 -7.90 8.91
N SER A 503 -36.06 -8.03 9.89
CA SER A 503 -35.98 -9.06 10.94
C SER A 503 -36.09 -10.50 10.42
N GLU A 504 -36.59 -10.70 9.20
CA GLU A 504 -36.79 -12.00 8.57
C GLU A 504 -35.75 -12.26 7.46
N LEU A 505 -34.93 -11.27 7.10
CA LEU A 505 -34.05 -11.31 5.93
C LEU A 505 -33.13 -12.53 5.90
N MET A 506 -32.50 -12.85 7.02
CA MET A 506 -31.57 -13.99 7.12
C MET A 506 -32.26 -15.35 6.95
N ALA A 507 -33.59 -15.45 7.15
CA ALA A 507 -34.33 -16.69 6.91
C ALA A 507 -34.52 -16.98 5.41
N TYR A 508 -34.32 -15.99 4.54
CA TYR A 508 -34.34 -16.13 3.09
C TYR A 508 -32.95 -16.42 2.50
N ALA A 509 -31.93 -16.57 3.35
CA ALA A 509 -30.61 -16.98 2.91
C ALA A 509 -30.66 -18.41 2.38
N LYS A 510 -30.07 -18.64 1.20
CA LYS A 510 -30.03 -19.96 0.54
C LYS A 510 -28.66 -20.22 -0.09
N PRO A 511 -28.22 -21.48 -0.21
CA PRO A 511 -27.00 -21.81 -0.94
C PRO A 511 -27.00 -21.23 -2.36
N TYR A 512 -25.86 -20.72 -2.80
CA TYR A 512 -25.69 -20.16 -4.13
C TYR A 512 -24.44 -20.74 -4.81
N TYR A 513 -24.66 -21.49 -5.89
CA TYR A 513 -23.59 -22.15 -6.62
C TYR A 513 -22.98 -21.24 -7.70
N ILE A 514 -21.67 -21.03 -7.59
CA ILE A 514 -20.81 -20.39 -8.61
C ILE A 514 -19.77 -21.41 -9.11
N THR A 515 -18.97 -21.95 -8.19
CA THR A 515 -17.97 -23.00 -8.42
C THR A 515 -17.97 -23.96 -7.24
N PRO A 516 -17.50 -25.21 -7.38
CA PRO A 516 -17.42 -26.16 -6.27
C PRO A 516 -16.42 -25.75 -5.18
N ALA A 517 -15.53 -24.77 -5.44
CA ALA A 517 -14.53 -24.31 -4.48
C ALA A 517 -15.11 -23.45 -3.35
N PHE A 518 -16.31 -22.88 -3.52
CA PHE A 518 -16.88 -21.93 -2.59
C PHE A 518 -18.22 -22.41 -2.00
N ALA A 519 -18.35 -22.28 -0.68
CA ALA A 519 -19.59 -22.55 0.04
C ALA A 519 -20.38 -21.26 0.29
N PHE A 520 -20.88 -20.65 -0.79
CA PHE A 520 -21.64 -19.41 -0.70
C PHE A 520 -23.11 -19.63 -0.33
N VAL A 521 -23.63 -18.68 0.44
CA VAL A 521 -25.04 -18.43 0.63
C VAL A 521 -25.37 -17.03 0.15
N CYS A 522 -26.59 -16.83 -0.34
CA CYS A 522 -27.06 -15.55 -0.85
C CYS A 522 -28.39 -15.14 -0.20
N TYR A 523 -28.60 -13.84 -0.03
CA TYR A 523 -29.88 -13.25 0.38
C TYR A 523 -30.14 -11.96 -0.42
N PRO A 524 -31.41 -11.57 -0.64
CA PRO A 524 -31.74 -10.34 -1.38
C PRO A 524 -31.27 -9.09 -0.61
N ASN A 525 -30.96 -8.01 -1.32
CA ASN A 525 -30.41 -6.79 -0.74
C ASN A 525 -31.21 -5.57 -1.21
N ARG A 526 -31.77 -4.81 -0.26
CA ARG A 526 -32.56 -3.59 -0.53
C ARG A 526 -33.68 -3.85 -1.55
N ASP A 527 -34.06 -2.84 -2.31
CA ASP A 527 -35.11 -2.92 -3.33
C ASP A 527 -34.51 -3.17 -4.72
N SER A 528 -34.80 -4.34 -5.28
CA SER A 528 -34.43 -4.76 -6.63
C SER A 528 -35.49 -4.41 -7.68
N VAL A 529 -36.72 -4.05 -7.27
CA VAL A 529 -37.85 -3.83 -8.19
C VAL A 529 -37.56 -2.73 -9.23
N PRO A 530 -36.96 -1.58 -8.87
CA PRO A 530 -36.69 -0.51 -9.84
C PRO A 530 -35.71 -0.90 -10.96
N PHE A 531 -34.86 -1.91 -10.74
CA PHE A 531 -33.90 -2.35 -11.75
C PHE A 531 -34.54 -2.99 -12.98
N ARG A 532 -35.82 -3.39 -12.90
CA ARG A 532 -36.58 -3.78 -14.07
C ARG A 532 -36.71 -2.64 -15.08
N GLU A 533 -36.99 -1.44 -14.58
CA GLU A 533 -37.09 -0.22 -15.38
C GLU A 533 -35.71 0.35 -15.69
N TYR A 534 -34.82 0.46 -14.69
CA TYR A 534 -33.50 1.08 -14.89
C TYR A 534 -32.64 0.37 -15.93
N TYR A 535 -32.80 -0.95 -16.08
CA TYR A 535 -32.09 -1.72 -17.10
C TYR A 535 -32.92 -2.01 -18.36
N GLY A 536 -34.17 -1.50 -18.45
CA GLY A 536 -35.04 -1.74 -19.60
C GLY A 536 -35.36 -3.21 -19.85
N ILE A 537 -35.61 -3.98 -18.78
CA ILE A 537 -35.94 -5.41 -18.84
C ILE A 537 -37.38 -5.67 -18.38
N GLU A 538 -38.35 -4.94 -18.94
CA GLU A 538 -39.77 -5.10 -18.63
C GLU A 538 -40.27 -6.52 -18.89
N GLU A 539 -39.60 -7.31 -19.73
CA GLU A 539 -39.90 -8.70 -20.01
C GLU A 539 -39.45 -9.70 -18.93
N ALA A 540 -38.68 -9.23 -17.93
CA ALA A 540 -38.19 -10.04 -16.82
C ALA A 540 -39.28 -10.30 -15.79
N ASP A 541 -39.54 -11.58 -15.52
CA ASP A 541 -40.47 -12.02 -14.47
C ASP A 541 -39.78 -12.12 -13.11
N THR A 542 -38.44 -12.19 -13.09
CA THR A 542 -37.64 -12.27 -11.86
C THR A 542 -36.45 -11.33 -11.93
N VAL A 543 -36.31 -10.45 -10.94
CA VAL A 543 -35.22 -9.45 -10.84
C VAL A 543 -34.75 -9.40 -9.40
N VAL A 544 -33.53 -9.90 -9.15
CA VAL A 544 -32.95 -9.97 -7.80
C VAL A 544 -31.53 -9.47 -7.80
N ARG A 545 -31.27 -8.45 -6.97
CA ARG A 545 -29.94 -8.06 -6.52
C ARG A 545 -29.76 -8.50 -5.07
N GLY A 546 -28.61 -9.03 -4.72
CA GLY A 546 -28.38 -9.63 -3.42
C GLY A 546 -26.92 -9.70 -3.01
N THR A 547 -26.72 -10.19 -1.78
CA THR A 547 -25.42 -10.25 -1.13
C THR A 547 -24.97 -11.70 -0.95
N LEU A 548 -23.69 -11.98 -1.17
CA LEU A 548 -23.02 -13.25 -0.88
C LEU A 548 -22.35 -13.23 0.49
N ARG A 549 -22.42 -14.37 1.19
CA ARG A 549 -21.66 -14.69 2.40
C ARG A 549 -21.22 -16.15 2.37
N TYR A 550 -20.31 -16.54 3.24
CA TYR A 550 -20.05 -17.97 3.46
C TYR A 550 -21.15 -18.61 4.30
N GLN A 551 -21.31 -19.92 4.14
CA GLN A 551 -22.19 -20.74 4.98
C GLN A 551 -21.96 -20.51 6.49
N GLY A 552 -23.03 -20.59 7.28
CA GLY A 552 -22.98 -20.38 8.72
C GLY A 552 -23.05 -18.92 9.17
N PHE A 553 -22.83 -17.94 8.28
CA PHE A 553 -22.96 -16.51 8.57
C PHE A 553 -24.42 -16.13 8.91
N PRO A 554 -25.45 -16.46 8.10
CA PRO A 554 -26.82 -16.02 8.37
C PRO A 554 -27.37 -16.52 9.70
N GLU A 555 -27.07 -17.76 10.06
CA GLU A 555 -27.52 -18.40 11.30
C GLU A 555 -26.90 -17.72 12.53
N PHE A 556 -25.62 -17.35 12.45
CA PHE A 556 -24.93 -16.66 13.53
C PHE A 556 -25.49 -15.24 13.72
N ILE A 557 -25.71 -14.51 12.63
CA ILE A 557 -26.31 -13.17 12.67
C ILE A 557 -27.73 -13.24 13.22
N LYS A 558 -28.52 -14.23 12.79
CA LYS A 558 -29.87 -14.44 13.30
C LYS A 558 -29.86 -14.65 14.82
N ALA A 559 -28.92 -15.42 15.35
CA ALA A 559 -28.77 -15.57 16.79
C ALA A 559 -28.47 -14.22 17.46
N LEU A 560 -27.55 -13.40 16.93
CA LEU A 560 -27.28 -12.06 17.48
C LEU A 560 -28.51 -11.14 17.45
N VAL A 561 -29.35 -11.23 16.41
CA VAL A 561 -30.63 -10.51 16.32
C VAL A 561 -31.59 -10.98 17.40
N ASP A 562 -31.79 -12.29 17.54
CA ASP A 562 -32.70 -12.88 18.54
C ASP A 562 -32.26 -12.56 19.99
N LEU A 563 -30.95 -12.37 20.21
CA LEU A 563 -30.37 -11.98 21.50
C LEU A 563 -30.36 -10.45 21.74
N GLY A 564 -30.81 -9.64 20.78
CA GLY A 564 -30.92 -8.18 20.90
C GLY A 564 -29.60 -7.41 20.72
N PHE A 565 -28.52 -8.07 20.29
CA PHE A 565 -27.21 -7.42 20.13
C PHE A 565 -27.14 -6.42 18.96
N LEU A 566 -28.06 -6.51 18.01
CA LEU A 566 -28.14 -5.58 16.87
C LEU A 566 -29.02 -4.34 17.16
N ASP A 567 -29.42 -4.14 18.41
CA ASP A 567 -30.20 -2.98 18.83
C ASP A 567 -29.30 -1.72 18.99
N ALA A 568 -29.61 -0.70 18.19
CA ALA A 568 -28.92 0.60 18.19
C ALA A 568 -29.51 1.61 19.19
N GLY A 569 -30.57 1.26 19.92
CA GLY A 569 -31.18 2.11 20.93
C GLY A 569 -30.35 2.17 22.21
N GLU A 570 -30.17 3.38 22.75
CA GLU A 570 -29.44 3.59 24.01
C GLU A 570 -30.07 2.78 25.17
N LYS A 571 -29.20 2.21 26.01
CA LYS A 571 -29.59 1.40 27.16
C LYS A 571 -29.13 2.09 28.43
N ALA A 572 -30.07 2.58 29.24
CA ALA A 572 -29.76 3.25 30.50
C ALA A 572 -28.93 2.40 31.49
N TRP A 573 -28.99 1.07 31.36
CA TRP A 573 -28.22 0.13 32.18
C TRP A 573 -26.82 -0.18 31.64
N LEU A 574 -26.51 0.15 30.38
CA LEU A 574 -25.22 -0.14 29.75
C LEU A 574 -24.23 0.97 30.12
N LYS A 575 -23.49 0.75 31.22
CA LYS A 575 -22.53 1.70 31.80
C LYS A 575 -21.17 1.05 32.03
N GLU A 576 -20.13 1.87 32.08
CA GLU A 576 -18.74 1.43 32.29
C GLU A 576 -18.58 0.53 33.53
N GLY A 577 -17.65 -0.42 33.44
CA GLY A 577 -17.34 -1.36 34.53
C GLY A 577 -18.08 -2.71 34.47
N LEU A 578 -19.03 -2.89 33.55
CA LEU A 578 -19.67 -4.19 33.29
C LEU A 578 -18.72 -5.16 32.57
N SER A 579 -18.82 -6.46 32.86
CA SER A 579 -18.23 -7.52 32.03
C SER A 579 -19.13 -7.89 30.85
N TRP A 580 -18.57 -8.52 29.83
CA TRP A 580 -19.35 -9.00 28.68
C TRP A 580 -20.45 -9.96 29.11
N ALA A 581 -20.18 -10.85 30.06
CA ALA A 581 -21.16 -11.75 30.65
C ALA A 581 -22.31 -10.99 31.34
N GLU A 582 -22.03 -9.92 32.08
CA GLU A 582 -23.05 -9.06 32.70
C GLU A 582 -23.88 -8.29 31.66
N VAL A 583 -23.26 -7.82 30.58
CA VAL A 583 -23.98 -7.19 29.45
C VAL A 583 -24.90 -8.19 28.77
N THR A 584 -24.40 -9.40 28.47
CA THR A 584 -25.20 -10.48 27.89
C THR A 584 -26.34 -10.87 28.80
N GLN A 585 -26.08 -11.06 30.10
CA GLN A 585 -27.11 -11.36 31.11
C GLN A 585 -28.28 -10.38 31.03
N LYS A 586 -27.97 -9.07 31.02
CA LYS A 586 -28.98 -8.01 30.96
C LYS A 586 -29.69 -7.95 29.61
N ALA A 587 -28.98 -8.15 28.51
CA ALA A 587 -29.55 -8.14 27.17
C ALA A 587 -30.59 -9.27 26.97
N ILE A 588 -30.30 -10.47 27.48
CA ILE A 588 -31.14 -11.67 27.26
C ILE A 588 -32.09 -11.99 28.43
N GLY A 589 -31.98 -11.23 29.53
CA GLY A 589 -32.74 -11.43 30.76
C GLY A 589 -32.42 -12.76 31.46
N ALA A 590 -31.13 -13.11 31.56
CA ALA A 590 -30.69 -14.30 32.30
C ALA A 590 -30.63 -14.06 33.82
N ALA A 591 -30.72 -15.14 34.60
CA ALA A 591 -30.78 -15.06 36.07
C ALA A 591 -29.47 -14.57 36.70
N ASP A 592 -28.33 -15.02 36.19
CA ASP A 592 -26.99 -14.57 36.59
C ASP A 592 -26.04 -14.53 35.37
N ALA A 593 -24.84 -13.96 35.56
CA ALA A 593 -23.83 -13.84 34.52
C ALA A 593 -22.97 -15.11 34.34
N LYS A 594 -23.32 -16.25 34.97
CA LYS A 594 -22.55 -17.48 34.78
C LYS A 594 -22.78 -18.03 33.38
N GLU A 595 -21.71 -18.46 32.73
CA GLU A 595 -21.77 -18.95 31.35
C GLU A 595 -22.83 -20.05 31.14
N SER A 596 -22.97 -21.00 32.07
CA SER A 596 -23.99 -22.06 32.01
C SER A 596 -25.41 -21.49 31.91
N THR A 597 -25.73 -20.48 32.73
CA THR A 597 -27.03 -19.82 32.77
C THR A 597 -27.26 -19.01 31.49
N LEU A 598 -26.23 -18.30 31.01
CA LEU A 598 -26.30 -17.55 29.76
C LEU A 598 -26.57 -18.49 28.57
N VAL A 599 -25.85 -19.60 28.47
CA VAL A 599 -25.98 -20.60 27.39
C VAL A 599 -27.37 -21.24 27.39
N GLU A 600 -27.90 -21.62 28.55
CA GLU A 600 -29.27 -22.12 28.67
C GLU A 600 -30.30 -21.10 28.19
N ARG A 601 -30.15 -19.83 28.59
CA ARG A 601 -31.06 -18.77 28.16
C ARG A 601 -30.95 -18.48 26.66
N ILE A 602 -29.74 -18.48 26.09
CA ILE A 602 -29.51 -18.34 24.66
C ILE A 602 -30.22 -19.45 23.88
N LYS A 603 -30.13 -20.71 24.35
CA LYS A 603 -30.81 -21.86 23.73
C LYS A 603 -32.35 -21.74 23.73
N VAL A 604 -32.92 -20.97 24.66
CA VAL A 604 -34.36 -20.70 24.72
C VAL A 604 -34.78 -19.58 23.77
N LEU A 605 -33.95 -18.54 23.61
CA LEU A 605 -34.30 -17.34 22.83
C LEU A 605 -33.98 -17.49 21.33
N ALA A 606 -32.81 -18.03 21.01
CA ALA A 606 -32.35 -18.16 19.64
C ALA A 606 -32.88 -19.45 18.99
N LYS A 607 -33.26 -19.36 17.72
CA LYS A 607 -33.67 -20.53 16.93
C LYS A 607 -32.49 -21.11 16.17
N PHE A 608 -32.16 -22.37 16.45
CA PHE A 608 -31.07 -23.09 15.79
C PHE A 608 -31.61 -24.12 14.79
N PRO A 609 -30.98 -24.29 13.61
CA PRO A 609 -31.40 -25.30 12.64
C PRO A 609 -31.28 -26.74 13.17
N ASN A 610 -30.22 -27.03 13.93
CA ASN A 610 -29.94 -28.32 14.55
C ASN A 610 -28.95 -28.16 15.72
N GLU A 611 -28.68 -29.24 16.45
CA GLU A 611 -27.79 -29.22 17.61
C GLU A 611 -26.33 -28.90 17.26
N SER A 612 -25.85 -29.33 16.08
CA SER A 612 -24.50 -29.01 15.62
C SER A 612 -24.31 -27.50 15.41
N GLU A 613 -25.29 -26.85 14.77
CA GLU A 613 -25.30 -25.40 14.59
C GLU A 613 -25.45 -24.64 15.91
N ALA A 614 -26.25 -25.16 16.85
CA ALA A 614 -26.32 -24.59 18.20
C ALA A 614 -24.96 -24.60 18.88
N ASN A 615 -24.23 -25.72 18.82
CA ASN A 615 -22.90 -25.84 19.41
C ASN A 615 -21.87 -24.91 18.71
N ARG A 616 -21.91 -24.83 17.37
CA ARG A 616 -21.03 -23.93 16.59
C ARG A 616 -21.26 -22.47 16.96
N ILE A 617 -22.52 -22.01 16.97
CA ILE A 617 -22.86 -20.63 17.27
C ILE A 617 -22.50 -20.28 18.71
N ILE A 618 -22.82 -21.14 19.69
CA ILE A 618 -22.46 -20.90 21.10
C ILE A 618 -20.94 -20.85 21.25
N SER A 619 -20.19 -21.72 20.57
CA SER A 619 -18.73 -21.66 20.57
C SER A 619 -18.21 -20.35 19.95
N GLY A 620 -18.86 -19.85 18.89
CA GLY A 620 -18.49 -18.55 18.32
C GLY A 620 -18.86 -17.37 19.22
N LEU A 621 -19.96 -17.43 19.98
CA LEU A 621 -20.29 -16.44 21.02
C LEU A 621 -19.22 -16.41 22.13
N ARG A 622 -18.67 -17.57 22.51
CA ARG A 622 -17.49 -17.62 23.39
C ARG A 622 -16.27 -16.97 22.75
N TRP A 623 -16.00 -17.27 21.48
CA TRP A 623 -14.85 -16.74 20.75
C TRP A 623 -14.88 -15.21 20.65
N ILE A 624 -16.04 -14.61 20.36
CA ILE A 624 -16.16 -13.13 20.36
C ILE A 624 -16.07 -12.52 21.76
N GLY A 625 -16.12 -13.34 22.81
CA GLY A 625 -15.95 -12.94 24.20
C GLY A 625 -17.22 -12.44 24.89
N VAL A 626 -18.39 -12.50 24.25
CA VAL A 626 -19.63 -11.95 24.85
C VAL A 626 -20.11 -12.72 26.09
N LEU A 627 -19.55 -13.91 26.35
CA LEU A 627 -19.83 -14.70 27.55
C LEU A 627 -18.73 -14.61 28.63
N SER A 628 -17.75 -13.73 28.45
CA SER A 628 -16.56 -13.66 29.30
C SER A 628 -16.67 -12.63 30.42
N GLU A 629 -15.79 -12.75 31.42
CA GLU A 629 -15.64 -11.78 32.51
C GLU A 629 -14.81 -10.54 32.11
N GLU A 630 -14.36 -10.46 30.86
CA GLU A 630 -13.63 -9.30 30.34
C GLU A 630 -14.51 -8.05 30.40
N LYS A 631 -13.91 -6.92 30.81
CA LYS A 631 -14.61 -5.65 30.91
C LYS A 631 -14.96 -5.09 29.53
N VAL A 632 -16.21 -4.66 29.37
CA VAL A 632 -16.72 -4.13 28.11
C VAL A 632 -16.27 -2.68 27.93
N LYS A 633 -15.74 -2.36 26.75
CA LYS A 633 -15.57 -0.98 26.30
C LYS A 633 -16.84 -0.52 25.58
N ILE A 634 -17.68 0.26 26.27
CA ILE A 634 -18.98 0.67 25.74
C ILE A 634 -18.80 1.72 24.66
N ARG A 635 -19.60 1.61 23.58
CA ARG A 635 -19.65 2.61 22.52
C ARG A 635 -21.08 3.07 22.30
N ALA A 636 -21.25 4.40 22.24
CA ALA A 636 -22.53 5.08 21.96
C ALA A 636 -23.73 4.61 22.83
N GLY A 637 -23.48 4.06 24.01
CA GLY A 637 -24.51 3.65 24.97
C GLY A 637 -25.48 2.56 24.50
N ASN A 638 -25.20 1.88 23.38
CA ASN A 638 -26.07 0.83 22.81
C ASN A 638 -25.32 -0.47 22.52
N LEU A 639 -26.07 -1.57 22.35
CA LEU A 639 -25.49 -2.91 22.19
C LEU A 639 -24.81 -3.08 20.83
N LEU A 640 -25.42 -2.56 19.76
CA LEU A 640 -24.88 -2.68 18.40
C LEU A 640 -23.49 -2.07 18.30
N ASP A 641 -23.32 -0.80 18.70
CA ASP A 641 -22.05 -0.09 18.57
C ASP A 641 -20.99 -0.67 19.52
N THR A 642 -21.41 -1.17 20.69
CA THR A 642 -20.53 -1.86 21.63
C THR A 642 -20.03 -3.19 21.05
N LEU A 643 -20.90 -4.00 20.44
CA LEU A 643 -20.51 -5.21 19.73
C LEU A 643 -19.64 -4.91 18.51
N CYS A 644 -19.95 -3.89 17.72
CA CYS A 644 -19.13 -3.44 16.59
C CYS A 644 -17.67 -3.22 17.01
N GLY A 645 -17.47 -2.54 18.14
CA GLY A 645 -16.13 -2.29 18.66
C GLY A 645 -15.34 -3.55 19.00
N ARG A 646 -16.02 -4.60 19.48
CA ARG A 646 -15.40 -5.89 19.75
C ARG A 646 -15.08 -6.66 18.47
N LEU A 647 -16.02 -6.65 17.52
CA LEU A 647 -15.85 -7.36 16.26
C LEU A 647 -14.76 -6.73 15.38
N GLU A 648 -14.59 -5.40 15.41
CA GLU A 648 -13.50 -4.69 14.74
C GLU A 648 -12.11 -5.10 15.25
N GLU A 649 -11.99 -5.34 16.55
CA GLU A 649 -10.74 -5.80 17.17
C GLU A 649 -10.41 -7.23 16.74
N LEU A 650 -11.40 -8.12 16.81
CA LEU A 650 -11.20 -9.55 16.61
C LEU A 650 -11.23 -10.00 15.14
N MET A 651 -11.92 -9.27 14.27
CA MET A 651 -12.18 -9.68 12.88
C MET A 651 -11.64 -8.65 11.87
N LYS A 652 -10.54 -7.99 12.20
CA LYS A 652 -9.74 -7.24 11.22
C LYS A 652 -8.89 -8.19 10.38
N TYR A 653 -8.47 -7.71 9.21
CA TYR A 653 -7.42 -8.39 8.45
C TYR A 653 -6.08 -8.24 9.18
N GLU A 654 -5.34 -9.34 9.25
CA GLU A 654 -3.98 -9.40 9.78
C GLU A 654 -2.95 -9.20 8.66
N GLU A 655 -1.68 -9.07 9.04
CA GLU A 655 -0.60 -8.95 8.07
C GLU A 655 -0.54 -10.20 7.17
N ASN A 656 -0.36 -9.99 5.86
CA ASN A 656 -0.34 -11.03 4.83
C ASN A 656 -1.67 -11.74 4.52
N GLU A 657 -2.76 -11.39 5.20
CA GLU A 657 -4.08 -11.86 4.80
C GLU A 657 -4.63 -11.08 3.59
N ARG A 658 -5.59 -11.70 2.90
CA ARG A 658 -6.22 -11.10 1.72
C ARG A 658 -7.73 -11.27 1.74
N ASP A 659 -8.42 -10.27 1.19
CA ASP A 659 -9.85 -10.33 0.92
C ASP A 659 -10.14 -10.93 -0.46
N LEU A 660 -11.43 -11.14 -0.71
CA LEU A 660 -12.04 -11.67 -1.92
C LEU A 660 -13.26 -10.81 -2.25
N VAL A 661 -13.35 -10.37 -3.51
CA VAL A 661 -14.58 -9.90 -4.12
C VAL A 661 -15.09 -10.98 -5.06
N MET A 662 -16.33 -11.38 -4.84
CA MET A 662 -17.08 -12.26 -5.75
C MET A 662 -18.33 -11.51 -6.21
N LEU A 663 -18.47 -11.29 -7.52
CA LEU A 663 -19.64 -10.68 -8.13
C LEU A 663 -20.07 -11.55 -9.32
N GLN A 664 -21.32 -11.98 -9.36
CA GLN A 664 -21.85 -12.73 -10.49
C GLN A 664 -23.25 -12.27 -10.89
N HIS A 665 -23.40 -12.01 -12.18
CA HIS A 665 -24.68 -11.92 -12.87
C HIS A 665 -25.05 -13.25 -13.48
N LYS A 666 -26.34 -13.62 -13.42
CA LYS A 666 -26.95 -14.67 -14.23
C LYS A 666 -28.15 -14.10 -14.98
N PHE A 667 -28.14 -14.28 -16.30
CA PHE A 667 -29.19 -13.88 -17.22
C PHE A 667 -29.81 -15.13 -17.80
N PHE A 668 -31.11 -15.32 -17.62
CA PHE A 668 -31.87 -16.37 -18.27
C PHE A 668 -32.50 -15.75 -19.51
N VAL A 669 -32.00 -16.13 -20.67
CA VAL A 669 -32.30 -15.52 -21.96
C VAL A 669 -33.20 -16.45 -22.76
N GLU A 670 -34.27 -15.90 -23.32
CA GLU A 670 -35.07 -16.50 -24.39
C GLU A 670 -34.72 -15.79 -25.69
N TRP A 671 -34.15 -16.50 -26.66
CA TRP A 671 -33.78 -15.95 -27.97
C TRP A 671 -34.98 -15.88 -28.91
N ALA A 672 -34.83 -15.11 -30.00
CA ALA A 672 -35.90 -14.91 -30.99
C ALA A 672 -36.37 -16.21 -31.67
N ASP A 673 -35.52 -17.25 -31.72
CA ASP A 673 -35.85 -18.58 -32.25
C ASP A 673 -36.53 -19.50 -31.22
N GLY A 674 -36.75 -19.02 -29.99
CA GLY A 674 -37.33 -19.75 -28.87
C GLY A 674 -36.32 -20.59 -28.08
N SER A 675 -35.03 -20.57 -28.42
CA SER A 675 -34.01 -21.25 -27.62
C SER A 675 -33.72 -20.51 -26.31
N GLU A 676 -33.43 -21.26 -25.25
CA GLU A 676 -33.12 -20.70 -23.94
C GLU A 676 -31.64 -20.90 -23.58
N GLN A 677 -31.02 -19.90 -22.97
CA GLN A 677 -29.64 -19.97 -22.47
C GLN A 677 -29.51 -19.28 -21.12
N ILE A 678 -28.54 -19.75 -20.32
CA ILE A 678 -28.11 -19.05 -19.12
C ILE A 678 -26.75 -18.42 -19.40
N LEU A 679 -26.72 -17.10 -19.42
CA LEU A 679 -25.47 -16.34 -19.51
C LEU A 679 -25.02 -15.97 -18.11
N THR A 680 -23.72 -16.00 -17.88
CA THR A 680 -23.11 -15.49 -16.65
C THR A 680 -22.06 -14.45 -16.97
N SER A 681 -21.92 -13.48 -16.08
CA SER A 681 -20.80 -12.54 -16.06
C SER A 681 -20.24 -12.58 -14.64
N THR A 682 -18.96 -12.92 -14.46
CA THR A 682 -18.39 -13.23 -13.14
C THR A 682 -17.07 -12.52 -12.89
N MET A 683 -16.93 -11.88 -11.74
CA MET A 683 -15.67 -11.36 -11.19
C MET A 683 -15.29 -12.14 -9.94
N GLU A 684 -14.08 -12.67 -9.95
CA GLU A 684 -13.37 -13.24 -8.80
C GLU A 684 -12.06 -12.46 -8.65
N ALA A 685 -11.96 -11.63 -7.62
CA ALA A 685 -10.79 -10.78 -7.38
C ALA A 685 -10.28 -10.95 -5.95
N TYR A 686 -8.98 -11.24 -5.79
CA TYR A 686 -8.32 -11.32 -4.49
C TYR A 686 -7.50 -10.06 -4.21
N GLY A 687 -7.49 -9.64 -2.95
CA GLY A 687 -6.57 -8.64 -2.46
C GLY A 687 -5.13 -9.11 -2.57
N LYS A 688 -4.21 -8.14 -2.66
CA LYS A 688 -2.77 -8.41 -2.68
C LYS A 688 -2.18 -8.06 -1.31
N PRO A 689 -1.58 -9.02 -0.57
CA PRO A 689 -0.75 -8.70 0.59
C PRO A 689 0.27 -7.59 0.27
N GLY A 690 0.37 -6.58 1.14
CA GLY A 690 1.22 -5.40 0.91
C GLY A 690 0.74 -4.45 -0.20
N GLY A 691 -0.42 -4.71 -0.81
CA GLY A 691 -1.05 -3.84 -1.81
C GLY A 691 -2.52 -3.54 -1.47
N HIS A 692 -3.32 -3.27 -2.48
CA HIS A 692 -4.75 -3.00 -2.29
C HIS A 692 -5.53 -4.28 -2.01
N SER A 693 -6.50 -4.17 -1.10
CA SER A 693 -7.57 -5.16 -0.98
C SER A 693 -8.42 -5.17 -2.27
N ALA A 694 -9.01 -6.31 -2.61
CA ALA A 694 -9.94 -6.43 -3.73
C ALA A 694 -11.09 -5.44 -3.59
N MET A 695 -11.62 -5.25 -2.38
CA MET A 695 -12.67 -4.27 -2.11
C MET A 695 -12.22 -2.83 -2.36
N ALA A 696 -11.05 -2.44 -1.85
CA ALA A 696 -10.53 -1.10 -2.08
C ALA A 696 -10.31 -0.82 -3.57
N TRP A 697 -9.69 -1.78 -4.26
CA TRP A 697 -9.39 -1.66 -5.68
C TRP A 697 -10.65 -1.59 -6.55
N THR A 698 -11.60 -2.51 -6.36
CA THR A 698 -12.84 -2.57 -7.16
C THR A 698 -13.83 -1.45 -6.86
N VAL A 699 -13.66 -0.69 -5.77
CA VAL A 699 -14.45 0.52 -5.49
C VAL A 699 -13.72 1.79 -5.92
N GLY A 700 -12.44 1.91 -5.56
CA GLY A 700 -11.64 3.11 -5.79
C GLY A 700 -11.26 3.32 -7.25
N LEU A 701 -10.92 2.24 -7.97
CA LEU A 701 -10.48 2.34 -9.37
C LEU A 701 -11.62 2.83 -10.31
N PRO A 702 -12.85 2.25 -10.30
CA PRO A 702 -13.94 2.78 -11.12
C PRO A 702 -14.27 4.25 -10.80
N CYS A 703 -14.18 4.63 -9.52
CA CYS A 703 -14.38 6.01 -9.08
C CYS A 703 -13.32 6.95 -9.69
N GLY A 704 -12.03 6.60 -9.61
CA GLY A 704 -10.94 7.38 -10.20
C GLY A 704 -11.07 7.52 -11.73
N ILE A 705 -11.46 6.43 -12.41
CA ILE A 705 -11.74 6.44 -13.86
C ILE A 705 -12.89 7.40 -14.17
N ALA A 706 -14.01 7.29 -13.45
CA ALA A 706 -15.18 8.13 -13.66
C ALA A 706 -14.86 9.62 -13.44
N VAL A 707 -14.08 9.95 -12.40
CA VAL A 707 -13.59 11.31 -12.15
C VAL A 707 -12.81 11.84 -13.35
N GLN A 708 -11.86 11.06 -13.87
CA GLN A 708 -11.06 11.49 -15.01
C GLN A 708 -11.92 11.69 -16.27
N LEU A 709 -12.87 10.79 -16.53
CA LEU A 709 -13.78 10.90 -17.68
C LEU A 709 -14.75 12.08 -17.58
N VAL A 710 -15.15 12.49 -16.37
CA VAL A 710 -15.92 13.73 -16.16
C VAL A 710 -15.02 14.95 -16.40
N LEU A 711 -13.80 14.99 -15.84
CA LEU A 711 -12.85 16.10 -16.01
C LEU A 711 -12.42 16.31 -17.48
N ASP A 712 -12.26 15.23 -18.23
CA ASP A 712 -11.93 15.23 -19.66
C ASP A 712 -13.15 15.55 -20.54
N GLY A 713 -14.35 15.61 -19.94
CA GLY A 713 -15.60 15.84 -20.64
C GLY A 713 -15.96 14.70 -21.59
N VAL A 714 -15.61 13.46 -21.28
CA VAL A 714 -16.16 12.28 -21.97
C VAL A 714 -17.58 12.03 -21.47
N ILE A 715 -17.79 12.13 -20.16
CA ILE A 715 -19.12 12.10 -19.53
C ILE A 715 -19.56 13.55 -19.29
N ARG A 716 -20.58 14.02 -20.02
CA ARG A 716 -21.07 15.42 -19.99
C ARG A 716 -22.52 15.58 -19.51
N LYS A 717 -23.12 14.52 -18.98
CA LYS A 717 -24.56 14.50 -18.68
C LYS A 717 -24.84 15.27 -17.40
N VAL A 718 -25.52 16.41 -17.50
CA VAL A 718 -25.86 17.26 -16.35
C VAL A 718 -27.04 16.72 -15.56
N GLY A 719 -27.04 16.91 -14.25
CA GLY A 719 -28.00 16.33 -13.31
C GLY A 719 -27.42 15.18 -12.49
N VAL A 720 -28.31 14.43 -11.81
CA VAL A 720 -27.98 13.31 -10.93
C VAL A 720 -28.10 12.00 -11.70
N HIS A 721 -26.96 11.37 -11.99
CA HIS A 721 -26.86 10.18 -12.84
C HIS A 721 -26.28 8.97 -12.10
N ALA A 722 -26.59 7.81 -12.64
CA ALA A 722 -26.02 6.50 -12.32
C ALA A 722 -25.68 5.78 -13.63
N PRO A 723 -24.77 4.79 -13.64
CA PRO A 723 -24.33 4.08 -14.85
C PRO A 723 -25.39 3.07 -15.30
N TYR A 724 -26.54 3.54 -15.79
CA TYR A 724 -27.63 2.68 -16.27
C TYR A 724 -27.75 2.67 -17.80
N THR A 725 -26.97 3.48 -18.50
CA THR A 725 -27.02 3.61 -19.96
C THR A 725 -25.64 3.50 -20.57
N LYS A 726 -25.56 2.99 -21.80
CA LYS A 726 -24.29 2.68 -22.49
C LYS A 726 -23.35 3.87 -22.63
N ASP A 727 -23.90 5.06 -22.85
CA ASP A 727 -23.13 6.30 -22.97
C ASP A 727 -22.33 6.63 -21.70
N ILE A 728 -22.74 6.13 -20.54
CA ILE A 728 -21.98 6.21 -19.28
C ILE A 728 -21.19 4.92 -19.05
N CYS A 729 -21.81 3.75 -19.27
CA CYS A 729 -21.22 2.47 -18.94
C CYS A 729 -19.99 2.11 -19.79
N ASP A 730 -20.09 2.25 -21.11
CA ASP A 730 -19.04 1.77 -22.03
C ASP A 730 -17.72 2.52 -21.85
N PRO A 731 -17.67 3.87 -21.78
CA PRO A 731 -16.42 4.59 -21.57
C PRO A 731 -15.71 4.20 -20.27
N ILE A 732 -16.46 3.95 -19.19
CA ILE A 732 -15.88 3.54 -17.91
C ILE A 732 -15.39 2.09 -18.00
N ARG A 733 -16.23 1.18 -18.50
CA ARG A 733 -15.93 -0.26 -18.60
C ARG A 733 -14.71 -0.53 -19.47
N GLU A 734 -14.59 0.13 -20.63
CA GLU A 734 -13.44 -0.06 -21.53
C GLU A 734 -12.11 0.33 -20.88
N VAL A 735 -12.09 1.39 -20.07
CA VAL A 735 -10.89 1.80 -19.33
C VAL A 735 -10.64 0.82 -18.17
N LEU A 736 -11.69 0.41 -17.48
CA LEU A 736 -11.62 -0.54 -16.37
C LEU A 736 -11.01 -1.89 -16.81
N GLU A 737 -11.42 -2.40 -17.98
CA GLU A 737 -10.87 -3.62 -18.59
C GLU A 737 -9.38 -3.50 -18.93
N ARG A 738 -8.93 -2.33 -19.41
CA ARG A 738 -7.50 -2.05 -19.68
C ARG A 738 -6.66 -2.00 -18.41
N GLU A 739 -7.26 -1.63 -17.29
CA GLU A 739 -6.64 -1.67 -15.96
C GLU A 739 -6.68 -3.09 -15.33
N GLY A 740 -7.17 -4.09 -16.08
CA GLY A 740 -7.24 -5.47 -15.64
C GLY A 740 -8.38 -5.76 -14.66
N CYS A 741 -9.37 -4.89 -14.57
CA CYS A 741 -10.56 -5.06 -13.73
C CYS A 741 -11.79 -5.31 -14.62
N GLY A 742 -12.48 -6.43 -14.42
CA GLY A 742 -13.64 -6.74 -15.26
C GLY A 742 -14.31 -8.06 -14.87
N MET A 743 -15.39 -8.38 -15.58
CA MET A 743 -16.16 -9.60 -15.40
C MET A 743 -16.01 -10.51 -16.63
N ILE A 744 -15.88 -11.81 -16.40
CA ILE A 744 -15.73 -12.82 -17.45
C ILE A 744 -17.10 -13.38 -17.80
N GLU A 745 -17.47 -13.31 -19.09
CA GLU A 745 -18.72 -13.82 -19.61
C GLU A 745 -18.62 -15.28 -20.08
N ARG A 746 -19.66 -16.08 -19.77
CA ARG A 746 -19.79 -17.49 -20.15
C ARG A 746 -21.25 -17.86 -20.42
N VAL A 747 -21.48 -18.78 -21.35
CA VAL A 747 -22.75 -19.52 -21.50
C VAL A 747 -22.64 -20.78 -20.65
N LEU A 748 -23.66 -21.09 -19.83
CA LEU A 748 -23.73 -22.32 -19.02
C LEU A 748 -24.46 -23.44 -19.72
#